data_AF-A0A1X9SKX4-F1
#
_entry.id   AF-A0A1X9SKX4-F1
#
_cell.length_a   1.000
_cell.length_b   1.000
_cell.length_c   1.000
_cell.angle_alpha   90.00
_cell.angle_beta   90.00
_cell.angle_gamma   90.00
#
_symmetry.space_group_name_H-M   'P 1'
#
loop_
_entity.id
_entity.type
_entity.pdbx_description
1 polymer ?
#
loop_
_entity_poly.entity_id
_entity_poly.type
_entity_poly.pdbx_seq_one_letter_code
_entity_poly.pdbx_strand_id
1 'polypeptide(L)'
;MLNEINKSILNWDMQTVRKQYEILIKISPQYIPLYIKFLYQCGLLEDVLSLSSKEVDISLITTANYDDFINGLIKLVNDKIENITTINYPFIENEILEIYKLNYIIKEKKVSVDLGTKIIETIFYKQTNQKSISRIYAYTILFNYFKEQSEWKYFVNIRTLSIWMNEYLYNTNGSNKYTKILIEILNKHYNCFSKSDKPKVAIVVAGILRGFYQMNIHAIVNYLAKPLNADIFLFSWDEFATWHGLPNLANFSMRHFPEIKPLFPFDGAKLKNTFPNTYKKLNKEHYEKLDKHYFEQWPEFIGIMLENQSNFENTIVHQINNKIYNRSNFESDEFKALSSNLLKMYYANHKAKELIIEHENKNNFKYDYIIRIRPDTFPRNIDLADLSKLRENEIACHSWSAGIDDKVYYGRRNEMMKYLSLYEYGKKDDFNFHINAFSKPFVVESCHRTQLDWLLANNLVLRSSDLLNSFMQSYNNIFHISYFPDISETLKEDIKIIKQNKSISKYELDFCLRCFDRYKRSISQKRELLNNNFYETMLYYAKHAKSIVDIELSKEEGQLSLKPKVEILQYNSQQIINTAKSRIKNQLSYKLGQAMIANSKSLWGYIRMPYILSYIKETHQKNQQLYQEKIKANPSLKLPPLESYPDYNEAIKIKEHLSYKLGEALINADKSKLKLGYLTLWFKCKNITKEHKDNHQIIKTTP
;
A
#
# COMPACT_ATOMS: atom_id res chain seq x y z
N MET A 1 33.53 7.29 -19.14
CA MET A 1 33.03 8.64 -19.48
C MET A 1 32.20 8.68 -20.76
N LEU A 2 32.68 8.18 -21.91
CA LEU A 2 31.89 8.17 -23.15
C LEU A 2 30.52 7.45 -23.03
N ASN A 3 30.45 6.33 -22.30
CA ASN A 3 29.16 5.66 -22.02
C ASN A 3 28.19 6.53 -21.21
N GLU A 4 28.70 7.32 -20.26
CA GLU A 4 27.88 8.25 -19.46
C GLU A 4 27.42 9.45 -20.31
N ILE A 5 28.25 9.91 -21.24
CA ILE A 5 27.87 10.91 -22.25
C ILE A 5 26.73 10.37 -23.11
N ASN A 6 26.86 9.16 -23.65
CA ASN A 6 25.79 8.52 -24.43
C ASN A 6 24.50 8.36 -23.63
N LYS A 7 24.60 7.96 -22.36
CA LYS A 7 23.43 7.87 -21.46
C LYS A 7 22.78 9.24 -21.25
N SER A 8 23.57 10.30 -21.11
CA SER A 8 23.07 11.68 -20.95
C SER A 8 22.42 12.19 -22.24
N ILE A 9 22.96 11.83 -23.41
CA ILE A 9 22.33 12.08 -24.72
C ILE A 9 20.97 11.37 -24.80
N LEU A 10 20.87 10.10 -24.42
CA LEU A 10 19.59 9.35 -24.40
C LEU A 10 18.57 9.91 -23.38
N ASN A 11 19.04 10.62 -22.35
CA ASN A 11 18.20 11.33 -21.39
C ASN A 11 17.83 12.76 -21.83
N TRP A 12 18.34 13.21 -22.99
CA TRP A 12 18.21 14.57 -23.52
C TRP A 12 18.72 15.65 -22.56
N ASP A 13 19.81 15.37 -21.83
CA ASP A 13 20.44 16.30 -20.89
C ASP A 13 21.73 16.89 -21.48
N MET A 14 21.56 17.83 -22.41
CA MET A 14 22.66 18.43 -23.16
C MET A 14 23.62 19.25 -22.29
N GLN A 15 23.14 19.80 -21.16
CA GLN A 15 23.99 20.51 -20.20
C GLN A 15 24.95 19.55 -19.50
N THR A 16 24.45 18.39 -19.07
CA THR A 16 25.31 17.34 -18.48
C THR A 16 26.29 16.78 -19.51
N VAL A 17 25.86 16.59 -20.76
CA VAL A 17 26.75 16.18 -21.87
C VAL A 17 27.91 17.16 -22.02
N ARG A 18 27.64 18.47 -22.08
CA ARG A 18 28.67 19.51 -22.17
C ARG A 18 29.67 19.41 -21.02
N LYS A 19 29.20 19.40 -19.76
CA LYS A 19 30.06 19.30 -18.56
C LYS A 19 30.93 18.04 -18.57
N GLN A 20 30.37 16.91 -19.02
CA GLN A 20 31.11 15.65 -19.11
C GLN A 20 32.20 15.71 -20.18
N TYR A 21 31.94 16.35 -21.32
CA TYR A 21 32.99 16.60 -22.32
C TYR A 21 34.08 17.55 -21.80
N GLU A 22 33.71 18.64 -21.11
CA GLU A 22 34.67 19.58 -20.50
C GLU A 22 35.60 18.90 -19.50
N ILE A 23 35.12 17.90 -18.77
CA ILE A 23 35.94 17.05 -17.88
C ILE A 23 36.80 16.09 -18.71
N LEU A 24 36.22 15.44 -19.72
CA LEU A 24 36.89 14.44 -20.55
C LEU A 24 38.11 15.02 -21.26
N ILE A 25 38.00 16.21 -21.87
CA ILE A 25 39.10 16.82 -22.62
C ILE A 25 40.28 17.24 -21.73
N LYS A 26 40.02 17.53 -20.44
CA LYS A 26 41.09 17.85 -19.46
C LYS A 26 41.92 16.61 -19.10
N ILE A 27 41.30 15.44 -19.10
CA ILE A 27 41.93 14.16 -18.76
C ILE A 27 42.52 13.50 -20.01
N SER A 28 41.92 13.74 -21.17
CA SER A 28 42.21 13.04 -22.42
C SER A 28 41.96 13.96 -23.62
N PRO A 29 42.95 14.83 -23.97
CA PRO A 29 42.84 15.82 -25.04
C PRO A 29 42.52 15.23 -26.42
N GLN A 30 42.80 13.94 -26.66
CA GLN A 30 42.44 13.27 -27.92
C GLN A 30 40.94 13.26 -28.23
N TYR A 31 40.08 13.56 -27.26
CA TYR A 31 38.63 13.66 -27.45
C TYR A 31 38.13 15.08 -27.78
N ILE A 32 39.01 16.07 -27.93
CA ILE A 32 38.65 17.43 -28.37
C ILE A 32 37.81 17.43 -29.66
N PRO A 33 38.15 16.67 -30.72
CA PRO A 33 37.32 16.59 -31.93
C PRO A 33 35.87 16.17 -31.69
N LEU A 34 35.61 15.23 -30.77
CA LEU A 34 34.26 14.80 -30.42
C LEU A 34 33.49 15.89 -29.67
N TYR A 35 34.18 16.65 -28.80
CA TYR A 35 33.54 17.76 -28.11
C TYR A 35 33.22 18.91 -29.06
N ILE A 36 34.15 19.25 -29.97
CA ILE A 36 33.91 20.22 -31.04
C ILE A 36 32.71 19.80 -31.89
N LYS A 37 32.61 18.52 -32.27
CA LYS A 37 31.43 18.01 -33.00
C LYS A 37 30.13 18.25 -32.23
N PHE A 38 30.12 17.94 -30.94
CA PHE A 38 28.95 18.18 -30.09
C PHE A 38 28.57 19.67 -30.02
N LEU A 39 29.55 20.55 -29.80
CA LEU A 39 29.34 22.01 -29.73
C LEU A 39 28.83 22.57 -31.07
N TYR A 40 29.42 22.11 -32.17
CA TYR A 40 28.97 22.45 -33.52
C TYR A 40 27.53 22.03 -33.75
N GLN A 41 27.15 20.79 -33.37
CA GLN A 41 25.76 20.33 -33.46
C GLN A 41 24.80 21.13 -32.57
N CYS A 42 25.28 21.68 -31.46
CA CYS A 42 24.49 22.58 -30.60
C CYS A 42 24.48 24.04 -31.09
N GLY A 43 25.11 24.36 -32.22
CA GLY A 43 25.24 25.74 -32.71
C GLY A 43 25.97 26.66 -31.73
N LEU A 44 26.93 26.14 -30.94
CA LEU A 44 27.75 26.90 -30.01
C LEU A 44 29.08 27.27 -30.68
N LEU A 45 28.99 28.12 -31.71
CA LEU A 45 30.09 28.32 -32.67
C LEU A 45 31.26 29.13 -32.10
N GLU A 46 31.02 30.00 -31.13
CA GLU A 46 32.08 30.70 -30.37
C GLU A 46 32.92 29.71 -29.57
N ASP A 47 32.27 28.74 -28.92
CA ASP A 47 32.95 27.68 -28.16
C ASP A 47 33.76 26.78 -29.10
N VAL A 48 33.23 26.47 -30.30
CA VAL A 48 33.96 25.74 -31.35
C VAL A 48 35.23 26.49 -31.75
N LEU A 49 35.14 27.79 -32.03
CA LEU A 49 36.30 28.62 -32.36
C LEU A 49 37.35 28.61 -31.24
N SER A 50 36.92 28.71 -29.98
CA SER A 50 37.82 28.74 -28.82
C SER A 50 38.65 27.47 -28.62
N LEU A 51 38.13 26.32 -29.08
CA LEU A 51 38.76 25.01 -28.94
C LEU A 51 39.47 24.53 -30.22
N SER A 52 39.32 25.25 -31.33
CA SER A 52 39.91 24.87 -32.60
C SER A 52 41.36 25.33 -32.68
N SER A 53 42.27 24.42 -33.06
CA SER A 53 43.65 24.74 -33.45
C SER A 53 44.04 23.91 -34.68
N LYS A 54 45.11 24.29 -35.39
CA LYS A 54 45.57 23.56 -36.60
C LYS A 54 45.90 22.07 -36.32
N GLU A 55 46.11 21.71 -35.06
CA GLU A 55 46.42 20.35 -34.62
C GLU A 55 45.15 19.51 -34.33
N VAL A 56 43.98 20.15 -34.29
CA VAL A 56 42.70 19.51 -33.98
C VAL A 56 42.00 19.05 -35.25
N ASP A 57 41.65 17.77 -35.31
CA ASP A 57 40.89 17.19 -36.41
C ASP A 57 39.44 17.71 -36.45
N ILE A 58 39.09 18.43 -37.53
CA ILE A 58 37.74 18.94 -37.79
C ILE A 58 36.99 18.12 -38.86
N SER A 59 37.55 17.02 -39.35
CA SER A 59 36.91 16.18 -40.38
C SER A 59 35.58 15.59 -39.92
N LEU A 60 35.36 15.52 -38.60
CA LEU A 60 34.11 15.08 -37.99
C LEU A 60 32.92 16.04 -38.17
N ILE A 61 33.17 17.29 -38.58
CA ILE A 61 32.17 18.35 -38.76
C ILE A 61 32.10 18.92 -40.18
N THR A 62 33.20 18.91 -40.94
CA THR A 62 33.24 19.49 -42.29
C THR A 62 34.28 18.79 -43.18
N THR A 63 34.05 18.83 -44.49
CA THR A 63 35.02 18.41 -45.51
C THR A 63 35.86 19.57 -46.04
N ALA A 64 35.60 20.81 -45.58
CA ALA A 64 36.37 21.98 -45.97
C ALA A 64 37.79 21.97 -45.34
N ASN A 65 38.72 22.71 -45.95
CA ASN A 65 40.02 22.98 -45.33
C ASN A 65 39.83 23.74 -44.01
N TYR A 66 40.65 23.42 -43.01
CA TYR A 66 40.70 24.09 -41.71
C TYR A 66 40.70 25.62 -41.81
N ASP A 67 41.61 26.18 -42.62
CA ASP A 67 41.75 27.63 -42.69
C ASP A 67 40.47 28.30 -43.26
N ASP A 68 39.83 27.69 -44.26
CA ASP A 68 38.57 28.20 -44.83
C ASP A 68 37.40 28.11 -43.85
N PHE A 69 37.29 26.97 -43.14
CA PHE A 69 36.24 26.75 -42.16
C PHE A 69 36.34 27.72 -40.99
N ILE A 70 37.54 27.90 -40.42
CA ILE A 70 37.77 28.79 -39.29
C ILE A 70 37.61 30.26 -39.69
N ASN A 71 38.15 30.68 -40.83
CA ASN A 71 37.94 32.05 -41.33
C ASN A 71 36.45 32.33 -41.57
N GLY A 72 35.73 31.34 -42.10
CA GLY A 72 34.28 31.40 -42.26
C GLY A 72 33.53 31.55 -40.93
N LEU A 73 33.89 30.75 -39.92
CA LEU A 73 33.30 30.86 -38.57
C LEU A 73 33.61 32.20 -37.89
N ILE A 74 34.85 32.69 -37.99
CA ILE A 74 35.24 34.01 -37.45
C ILE A 74 34.39 35.10 -38.10
N LYS A 75 34.21 35.05 -39.42
CA LYS A 75 33.35 36.00 -40.13
C LYS A 75 31.90 35.91 -39.65
N LEU A 76 31.39 34.71 -39.42
CA LEU A 76 30.01 34.50 -38.96
C LEU A 76 29.77 35.04 -37.56
N VAL A 77 30.64 34.68 -36.62
CA VAL A 77 30.50 35.08 -35.20
C VAL A 77 30.58 36.60 -35.01
N ASN A 78 31.27 37.29 -35.93
CA ASN A 78 31.39 38.75 -35.91
C ASN A 78 30.31 39.48 -36.73
N ASP A 79 29.46 38.78 -37.49
CA ASP A 79 28.39 39.41 -38.27
C ASP A 79 27.15 39.66 -37.40
N LYS A 80 26.30 40.59 -37.83
CA LYS A 80 25.00 40.83 -37.22
C LYS A 80 24.09 39.65 -37.52
N ILE A 81 23.40 39.14 -36.49
CA ILE A 81 22.53 37.96 -36.57
C ILE A 81 21.46 38.11 -37.67
N GLU A 82 20.94 39.32 -37.90
CA GLU A 82 19.95 39.61 -38.94
C GLU A 82 20.48 39.39 -40.37
N ASN A 83 21.80 39.50 -40.57
CA ASN A 83 22.44 39.31 -41.87
C ASN A 83 22.79 37.84 -42.16
N ILE A 84 22.71 36.98 -41.15
CA ILE A 84 23.14 35.58 -41.29
C ILE A 84 22.10 34.80 -42.10
N THR A 85 22.48 34.36 -43.29
CA THR A 85 21.66 33.50 -44.16
C THR A 85 22.49 32.36 -44.70
N THR A 86 21.83 31.29 -45.16
CA THR A 86 22.50 30.16 -45.83
C THR A 86 23.29 30.58 -47.06
N ILE A 87 22.85 31.63 -47.74
CA ILE A 87 23.53 32.18 -48.91
C ILE A 87 24.88 32.79 -48.50
N ASN A 88 24.94 33.46 -47.35
CA ASN A 88 26.14 34.14 -46.87
C ASN A 88 27.17 33.17 -46.26
N TYR A 89 26.73 31.99 -45.81
CA TYR A 89 27.55 31.00 -45.10
C TYR A 89 27.29 29.55 -45.58
N PRO A 90 27.59 29.22 -46.85
CA PRO A 90 27.21 27.94 -47.46
C PRO A 90 27.96 26.72 -46.90
N PHE A 91 29.06 26.93 -46.18
CA PHE A 91 29.90 25.88 -45.58
C PHE A 91 29.37 25.38 -44.23
N ILE A 92 28.35 26.02 -43.67
CA ILE A 92 27.66 25.56 -42.45
C ILE A 92 26.31 24.99 -42.85
N GLU A 93 25.98 23.84 -42.28
CA GLU A 93 24.66 23.25 -42.47
C GLU A 93 23.57 24.22 -42.02
N ASN A 94 22.55 24.41 -42.86
CA ASN A 94 21.41 25.28 -42.55
C ASN A 94 20.80 24.99 -41.16
N GLU A 95 20.73 23.72 -40.77
CA GLU A 95 20.25 23.31 -39.45
C GLU A 95 21.07 23.94 -38.31
N ILE A 96 22.40 23.89 -38.42
CA ILE A 96 23.31 24.46 -37.42
C ILE A 96 23.24 25.99 -37.41
N LEU A 97 23.08 26.60 -38.58
CA LEU A 97 22.92 28.05 -38.71
C LEU A 97 21.66 28.56 -37.99
N GLU A 98 20.55 27.84 -38.15
CA GLU A 98 19.29 28.18 -37.47
C GLU A 98 19.38 27.95 -35.95
N ILE A 99 20.08 26.91 -35.51
CA ILE A 99 20.33 26.67 -34.07
C ILE A 99 21.24 27.77 -33.48
N TYR A 100 22.25 28.23 -34.21
CA TYR A 100 23.10 29.34 -33.80
C TYR A 100 22.29 30.62 -33.56
N LYS A 101 21.43 30.99 -34.51
CA LYS A 101 20.51 32.13 -34.37
C LYS A 101 19.55 31.95 -33.20
N LEU A 102 19.02 30.73 -33.03
CA LEU A 102 18.13 30.39 -31.93
C LEU A 102 18.78 30.63 -30.56
N ASN A 103 20.03 30.20 -30.38
CA ASN A 103 20.80 30.42 -29.15
C ASN A 103 20.89 31.93 -28.83
N TYR A 104 21.12 32.77 -29.84
CA TYR A 104 21.19 34.22 -29.68
C TYR A 104 19.83 34.84 -29.27
N ILE A 105 18.75 34.51 -30.00
CA ILE A 105 17.43 35.11 -29.75
C ILE A 105 16.86 34.66 -28.39
N ILE A 106 17.15 33.43 -27.95
CA ILE A 106 16.79 32.94 -26.62
C ILE A 106 17.54 33.68 -25.52
N LYS A 107 18.84 33.94 -25.71
CA LYS A 107 19.64 34.74 -24.78
C LYS A 107 19.05 36.14 -24.58
N GLU A 108 18.56 36.74 -25.67
CA GLU A 108 17.87 38.04 -25.67
C GLU A 108 16.40 37.96 -25.18
N LYS A 109 15.87 36.76 -24.94
CA LYS A 109 14.46 36.49 -24.58
C LYS A 109 13.44 37.05 -25.57
N LYS A 110 13.74 37.07 -26.87
CA LYS A 110 12.89 37.68 -27.94
C LYS A 110 12.08 36.67 -28.77
N VAL A 111 11.95 35.42 -28.35
CA VAL A 111 11.28 34.39 -29.17
C VAL A 111 9.77 34.45 -28.98
N SER A 112 9.03 34.88 -30.00
CA SER A 112 7.57 34.76 -30.04
C SER A 112 7.14 33.31 -30.35
N VAL A 113 5.91 32.95 -30.01
CA VAL A 113 5.34 31.62 -30.30
C VAL A 113 5.47 31.27 -31.78
N ASP A 114 5.05 32.16 -32.68
CA ASP A 114 5.08 31.92 -34.13
C ASP A 114 6.52 31.75 -34.65
N LEU A 115 7.45 32.57 -34.15
CA LEU A 115 8.87 32.46 -34.52
C LEU A 115 9.45 31.13 -34.02
N GLY A 116 9.18 30.75 -32.77
CA GLY A 116 9.62 29.48 -32.20
C GLY A 116 9.08 28.27 -32.95
N THR A 117 7.79 28.28 -33.29
CA THR A 117 7.15 27.24 -34.11
C THR A 117 7.79 27.16 -35.50
N LYS A 118 7.99 28.29 -36.18
CA LYS A 118 8.62 28.31 -37.50
C LYS A 118 10.06 27.81 -37.50
N ILE A 119 10.86 28.19 -36.50
CA ILE A 119 12.25 27.74 -36.36
C ILE A 119 12.29 26.22 -36.19
N ILE A 120 11.49 25.67 -35.25
CA ILE A 120 11.49 24.22 -35.03
C ILE A 120 10.98 23.48 -36.28
N GLU A 121 9.92 23.94 -36.93
CA GLU A 121 9.46 23.33 -38.20
C GLU A 121 10.56 23.35 -39.27
N THR A 122 11.30 24.46 -39.42
CA THR A 122 12.39 24.58 -40.38
C THR A 122 13.53 23.58 -40.11
N ILE A 123 13.89 23.37 -38.85
CA ILE A 123 14.91 22.39 -38.42
C ILE A 123 14.46 20.95 -38.72
N PHE A 124 13.15 20.68 -38.66
CA PHE A 124 12.60 19.33 -38.74
C PHE A 124 12.01 18.94 -40.11
N TYR A 125 11.71 19.88 -41.00
CA TYR A 125 11.05 19.63 -42.29
C TYR A 125 11.96 18.95 -43.34
N LYS A 126 13.28 18.91 -43.15
CA LYS A 126 14.20 18.19 -44.05
C LYS A 126 14.40 16.74 -43.60
N GLN A 127 13.78 15.80 -44.32
CA GLN A 127 13.96 14.36 -44.17
C GLN A 127 15.43 13.97 -44.38
N THR A 128 16.19 13.85 -43.29
CA THR A 128 17.48 13.15 -43.28
C THR A 128 17.47 12.12 -42.14
N ASN A 129 17.84 10.89 -42.51
CA ASN A 129 17.72 9.64 -41.74
C ASN A 129 18.64 9.51 -40.51
N GLN A 130 19.10 10.61 -39.90
CA GLN A 130 20.04 10.54 -38.78
C GLN A 130 19.45 11.11 -37.49
N LYS A 131 19.65 10.37 -36.39
CA LYS A 131 19.41 10.82 -35.01
C LYS A 131 20.36 11.98 -34.71
N SER A 132 19.93 13.22 -34.91
CA SER A 132 20.81 14.38 -34.78
C SER A 132 20.72 15.01 -33.39
N ILE A 133 21.88 15.17 -32.73
CA ILE A 133 22.01 15.86 -31.44
C ILE A 133 21.47 17.29 -31.53
N SER A 134 21.68 17.93 -32.69
CA SER A 134 21.18 19.26 -33.06
C SER A 134 19.66 19.39 -32.93
N ARG A 135 18.89 18.43 -33.45
CA ARG A 135 17.42 18.40 -33.31
C ARG A 135 16.98 18.26 -31.86
N ILE A 136 17.62 17.37 -31.10
CA ILE A 136 17.33 17.19 -29.67
C ILE A 136 17.61 18.50 -28.92
N TYR A 137 18.77 19.11 -29.18
CA TYR A 137 19.18 20.36 -28.55
C TYR A 137 18.18 21.49 -28.86
N ALA A 138 17.85 21.73 -30.14
CA ALA A 138 16.88 22.74 -30.56
C ALA A 138 15.51 22.54 -29.90
N TYR A 139 15.01 21.30 -29.92
CA TYR A 139 13.74 20.95 -29.29
C TYR A 139 13.76 21.23 -27.79
N THR A 140 14.76 20.72 -27.07
CA THR A 140 14.82 20.87 -25.61
C THR A 140 14.94 22.32 -25.18
N ILE A 141 15.68 23.13 -25.91
CA ILE A 141 15.86 24.54 -25.60
C ILE A 141 14.59 25.35 -25.81
N LEU A 142 13.92 25.22 -26.96
CA LEU A 142 12.65 25.91 -27.19
C LEU A 142 11.55 25.41 -26.24
N PHE A 143 11.52 24.09 -26.00
CA PHE A 143 10.56 23.50 -25.07
C PHE A 143 10.72 24.07 -23.66
N ASN A 144 11.95 24.13 -23.15
CA ASN A 144 12.21 24.67 -21.81
C ASN A 144 11.97 26.18 -21.75
N TYR A 145 12.34 26.92 -22.79
CA TYR A 145 12.08 28.37 -22.89
C TYR A 145 10.59 28.70 -22.75
N PHE A 146 9.72 28.07 -23.56
CA PHE A 146 8.28 28.33 -23.49
C PHE A 146 7.62 27.72 -22.25
N LYS A 147 8.20 26.64 -21.69
CA LYS A 147 7.73 26.06 -20.43
C LYS A 147 7.97 27.02 -19.27
N GLU A 148 9.14 27.64 -19.19
CA GLU A 148 9.47 28.64 -18.16
C GLU A 148 8.52 29.85 -18.22
N GLN A 149 8.10 30.23 -19.42
CA GLN A 149 7.12 31.31 -19.63
C GLN A 149 5.67 30.89 -19.41
N SER A 150 5.40 29.60 -19.19
CA SER A 150 4.03 29.04 -19.14
C SER A 150 3.20 29.32 -20.41
N GLU A 151 3.85 29.43 -21.57
CA GLU A 151 3.20 29.78 -22.83
C GLU A 151 2.67 28.52 -23.54
N TRP A 152 1.40 28.22 -23.31
CA TRP A 152 0.78 26.97 -23.77
C TRP A 152 0.60 26.90 -25.30
N LYS A 153 0.48 28.05 -25.99
CA LYS A 153 0.16 28.08 -27.44
C LYS A 153 1.26 27.44 -28.28
N TYR A 154 2.51 27.63 -27.88
CA TYR A 154 3.65 26.98 -28.51
C TYR A 154 3.50 25.45 -28.50
N PHE A 155 3.15 24.87 -27.35
CA PHE A 155 2.98 23.42 -27.20
C PHE A 155 1.81 22.86 -28.01
N VAL A 156 0.75 23.65 -28.18
CA VAL A 156 -0.35 23.30 -29.07
C VAL A 156 0.14 23.24 -30.51
N ASN A 157 0.91 24.23 -30.97
CA ASN A 157 1.44 24.28 -32.34
C ASN A 157 2.37 23.10 -32.63
N ILE A 158 3.26 22.74 -31.70
CA ILE A 158 4.28 21.70 -31.93
C ILE A 158 3.82 20.26 -31.61
N ARG A 159 2.56 20.04 -31.21
CA ARG A 159 2.09 18.72 -30.72
C ARG A 159 2.35 17.55 -31.68
N THR A 160 2.13 17.77 -32.98
CA THR A 160 2.35 16.76 -34.02
C THR A 160 3.84 16.48 -34.18
N LEU A 161 4.66 17.53 -34.13
CA LEU A 161 6.11 17.41 -34.16
C LEU A 161 6.64 16.64 -32.94
N SER A 162 6.09 16.87 -31.75
CA SER A 162 6.44 16.10 -30.55
C SER A 162 6.07 14.62 -30.65
N ILE A 163 5.00 14.27 -31.37
CA ILE A 163 4.66 12.88 -31.68
C ILE A 163 5.72 12.29 -32.64
N TRP A 164 6.06 13.01 -33.70
CA TRP A 164 7.08 12.61 -34.65
C TRP A 164 8.46 12.45 -33.99
N MET A 165 8.78 13.30 -33.02
CA MET A 165 10.00 13.20 -32.22
C MET A 165 10.09 11.88 -31.45
N ASN A 166 8.99 11.39 -30.90
CA ASN A 166 8.97 10.07 -30.26
C ASN A 166 9.20 8.93 -31.27
N GLU A 167 8.63 9.05 -32.46
CA GLU A 167 8.72 8.02 -33.50
C GLU A 167 10.13 7.95 -34.12
N TYR A 168 10.74 9.11 -34.41
CA TYR A 168 12.05 9.20 -35.07
C TYR A 168 13.25 8.99 -34.14
N LEU A 169 13.18 9.45 -32.88
CA LEU A 169 14.33 9.36 -31.95
C LEU A 169 14.37 8.06 -31.14
N TYR A 170 13.45 7.13 -31.38
CA TYR A 170 13.20 5.93 -30.59
C TYR A 170 12.83 6.25 -29.12
N ASN A 171 12.24 5.26 -28.45
CA ASN A 171 11.73 5.24 -27.08
C ASN A 171 12.81 5.50 -25.99
N THR A 172 13.52 6.62 -26.09
CA THR A 172 14.57 7.05 -25.18
C THR A 172 13.97 7.68 -23.93
N ASN A 173 14.72 7.65 -22.83
CA ASN A 173 14.29 8.24 -21.57
C ASN A 173 13.96 9.74 -21.71
N GLY A 174 14.76 10.46 -22.49
CA GLY A 174 14.54 11.89 -22.78
C GLY A 174 13.23 12.14 -23.52
N SER A 175 12.96 11.39 -24.59
CA SER A 175 11.71 11.51 -25.36
C SER A 175 10.48 11.25 -24.47
N ASN A 176 10.52 10.18 -23.68
CA ASN A 176 9.44 9.85 -22.74
C ASN A 176 9.22 10.95 -21.69
N LYS A 177 10.30 11.53 -21.16
CA LYS A 177 10.26 12.65 -20.21
C LYS A 177 9.55 13.87 -20.81
N TYR A 178 9.98 14.35 -21.98
CA TYR A 178 9.40 15.54 -22.58
C TYR A 178 7.96 15.32 -23.07
N THR A 179 7.63 14.12 -23.55
CA THR A 179 6.26 13.74 -23.92
C THR A 179 5.31 13.77 -22.72
N LYS A 180 5.73 13.23 -21.58
CA LYS A 180 4.94 13.32 -20.34
C LYS A 180 4.67 14.77 -19.94
N ILE A 181 5.69 15.62 -19.98
CA ILE A 181 5.55 17.05 -19.65
C ILE A 181 4.59 17.74 -20.64
N LEU A 182 4.70 17.43 -21.94
CA LEU A 182 3.79 17.97 -22.95
C LEU A 182 2.34 17.57 -22.67
N ILE A 183 2.08 16.30 -22.39
CA ILE A 183 0.75 15.79 -22.04
C ILE A 183 0.19 16.56 -20.82
N GLU A 184 1.00 16.77 -19.78
CA GLU A 184 0.58 17.53 -18.60
C GLU A 184 0.20 18.98 -18.94
N ILE A 185 0.99 19.65 -19.79
CA ILE A 185 0.70 21.03 -20.24
C ILE A 185 -0.59 21.08 -21.06
N LEU A 186 -0.74 20.17 -22.03
CA LEU A 186 -1.92 20.13 -22.91
C LEU A 186 -3.19 19.76 -22.12
N ASN A 187 -3.11 18.81 -21.18
CA ASN A 187 -4.23 18.43 -20.32
C ASN A 187 -4.71 19.61 -19.46
N LYS A 188 -3.76 20.38 -18.91
CA LYS A 188 -4.08 21.59 -18.13
C LYS A 188 -4.73 22.67 -19.00
N HIS A 189 -4.27 22.84 -20.23
CA HIS A 189 -4.77 23.88 -21.13
C HIS A 189 -6.16 23.55 -21.67
N TYR A 190 -6.32 22.37 -22.26
CA TYR A 190 -7.52 22.04 -23.00
C TYR A 190 -8.76 21.88 -22.12
N ASN A 191 -8.61 21.63 -20.80
CA ASN A 191 -9.72 21.19 -19.95
C ASN A 191 -10.51 19.97 -20.51
N CYS A 192 -10.11 19.39 -21.65
CA CYS A 192 -10.74 18.23 -22.29
C CYS A 192 -10.40 16.91 -21.58
N PHE A 193 -9.39 16.92 -20.72
CA PHE A 193 -9.13 15.87 -19.73
C PHE A 193 -9.30 16.40 -18.31
N SER A 194 -10.06 17.49 -18.14
CA SER A 194 -10.54 17.87 -16.81
C SER A 194 -11.32 16.68 -16.25
N LYS A 195 -11.02 16.37 -14.99
CA LYS A 195 -11.63 15.32 -14.18
C LYS A 195 -13.15 15.25 -14.42
N SER A 196 -13.55 14.36 -15.32
CA SER A 196 -14.93 13.95 -15.49
C SER A 196 -15.15 12.78 -14.55
N ASP A 197 -15.70 13.09 -13.38
CA ASP A 197 -15.89 12.25 -12.20
C ASP A 197 -14.61 11.76 -11.49
N LYS A 198 -14.66 11.69 -10.15
CA LYS A 198 -13.72 10.81 -9.43
C LYS A 198 -13.90 9.40 -10.02
N PRO A 199 -12.82 8.66 -10.30
CA PRO A 199 -12.92 7.32 -10.85
C PRO A 199 -13.84 6.47 -9.98
N LYS A 200 -14.81 5.79 -10.62
CA LYS A 200 -15.76 4.91 -9.96
C LYS A 200 -15.06 3.59 -9.67
N VAL A 201 -15.03 3.19 -8.40
CA VAL A 201 -14.34 1.98 -7.95
C VAL A 201 -15.37 0.99 -7.43
N ALA A 202 -15.29 -0.26 -7.87
CA ALA A 202 -16.04 -1.37 -7.29
C ALA A 202 -15.12 -2.25 -6.44
N ILE A 203 -15.58 -2.66 -5.27
CA ILE A 203 -14.91 -3.63 -4.40
C ILE A 203 -15.73 -4.91 -4.39
N VAL A 204 -15.12 -6.00 -4.86
CA VAL A 204 -15.68 -7.36 -4.80
C VAL A 204 -15.20 -8.04 -3.53
N VAL A 205 -16.13 -8.34 -2.63
CA VAL A 205 -15.90 -9.22 -1.48
C VAL A 205 -16.53 -10.57 -1.80
N ALA A 206 -15.73 -11.58 -2.10
CA ALA A 206 -16.24 -12.85 -2.64
C ALA A 206 -15.64 -14.07 -1.92
N GLY A 207 -16.50 -14.88 -1.30
CA GLY A 207 -16.15 -16.16 -0.68
C GLY A 207 -16.81 -16.38 0.68
N ILE A 208 -16.39 -17.44 1.37
CA ILE A 208 -16.92 -17.77 2.70
C ILE A 208 -16.39 -16.78 3.76
N LEU A 209 -17.30 -16.30 4.61
CA LEU A 209 -16.96 -15.54 5.80
C LEU A 209 -16.49 -16.47 6.93
N ARG A 210 -15.59 -15.99 7.79
CA ARG A 210 -14.94 -16.83 8.81
C ARG A 210 -14.87 -16.12 10.15
N GLY A 211 -15.14 -16.88 11.21
CA GLY A 211 -14.96 -16.48 12.60
C GLY A 211 -15.58 -15.12 12.92
N PHE A 212 -14.75 -14.20 13.40
CA PHE A 212 -15.12 -12.81 13.70
C PHE A 212 -15.10 -11.93 12.44
N TYR A 213 -15.81 -12.37 11.39
CA TYR A 213 -15.78 -11.74 10.06
C TYR A 213 -16.17 -10.26 10.08
N GLN A 214 -16.95 -9.83 11.07
CA GLN A 214 -17.38 -8.44 11.24
C GLN A 214 -16.17 -7.50 11.28
N MET A 215 -15.05 -7.93 11.85
CA MET A 215 -13.82 -7.14 11.89
C MET A 215 -13.28 -6.83 10.49
N ASN A 216 -13.22 -7.85 9.63
CA ASN A 216 -12.70 -7.72 8.28
C ASN A 216 -13.64 -6.85 7.44
N ILE A 217 -14.95 -7.04 7.58
CA ILE A 217 -15.96 -6.23 6.88
C ILE A 217 -15.87 -4.76 7.29
N HIS A 218 -15.77 -4.47 8.59
CA HIS A 218 -15.55 -3.09 9.06
C HIS A 218 -14.26 -2.50 8.51
N ALA A 219 -13.20 -3.29 8.41
CA ALA A 219 -11.93 -2.84 7.88
C ALA A 219 -12.02 -2.55 6.36
N ILE A 220 -12.67 -3.42 5.59
CA ILE A 220 -12.96 -3.24 4.16
C ILE A 220 -13.74 -1.94 3.95
N VAL A 221 -14.79 -1.70 4.72
CA VAL A 221 -15.56 -0.46 4.58
C VAL A 221 -14.70 0.76 4.92
N ASN A 222 -14.07 0.79 6.10
CA ASN A 222 -13.47 2.02 6.61
C ASN A 222 -12.09 2.35 6.03
N TYR A 223 -11.30 1.35 5.63
CA TYR A 223 -9.93 1.55 5.13
C TYR A 223 -9.77 1.32 3.63
N LEU A 224 -10.77 0.74 2.96
CA LEU A 224 -10.73 0.52 1.52
C LEU A 224 -11.87 1.26 0.81
N ALA A 225 -13.13 1.00 1.18
CA ALA A 225 -14.27 1.55 0.46
C ALA A 225 -14.43 3.07 0.64
N LYS A 226 -14.49 3.54 1.89
CA LYS A 226 -14.66 4.98 2.19
C LYS A 226 -13.55 5.86 1.60
N PRO A 227 -12.24 5.52 1.74
CA PRO A 227 -11.17 6.33 1.15
C PRO A 227 -11.23 6.41 -0.37
N LEU A 228 -11.69 5.35 -1.04
CA LEU A 228 -11.82 5.28 -2.50
C LEU A 228 -13.17 5.79 -3.01
N ASN A 229 -14.12 6.07 -2.12
CA ASN A 229 -15.53 6.30 -2.48
C ASN A 229 -16.06 5.18 -3.39
N ALA A 230 -15.86 3.94 -2.95
CA ALA A 230 -16.11 2.74 -3.72
C ALA A 230 -17.40 2.02 -3.28
N ASP A 231 -18.06 1.39 -4.25
CA ASP A 231 -19.23 0.54 -4.05
C ASP A 231 -18.79 -0.91 -3.78
N ILE A 232 -19.42 -1.56 -2.79
CA ILE A 232 -19.10 -2.92 -2.38
C ILE A 232 -20.15 -3.89 -2.94
N PHE A 233 -19.65 -4.96 -3.57
CA PHE A 233 -20.40 -6.10 -4.06
C PHE A 233 -19.98 -7.34 -3.29
N LEU A 234 -20.89 -7.88 -2.50
CA LEU A 234 -20.68 -9.05 -1.66
C LEU A 234 -21.36 -10.27 -2.27
N PHE A 235 -20.55 -11.30 -2.52
CA PHE A 235 -21.06 -12.68 -2.57
C PHE A 235 -20.50 -13.48 -1.40
N SER A 236 -21.40 -14.15 -0.68
CA SER A 236 -21.02 -15.16 0.30
C SER A 236 -22.04 -16.29 0.33
N TRP A 237 -21.81 -17.26 1.20
CA TRP A 237 -22.78 -18.30 1.48
C TRP A 237 -23.77 -17.84 2.55
N ASP A 238 -24.91 -18.52 2.66
CA ASP A 238 -25.92 -18.31 3.70
C ASP A 238 -25.45 -18.74 5.11
N GLU A 239 -24.21 -19.23 5.20
CA GLU A 239 -23.54 -19.64 6.42
C GLU A 239 -22.10 -19.12 6.43
N PHE A 240 -21.52 -18.94 7.62
CA PHE A 240 -20.12 -18.58 7.81
C PHE A 240 -19.42 -19.62 8.69
N ALA A 241 -18.14 -19.88 8.40
CA ALA A 241 -17.38 -20.89 9.11
C ALA A 241 -16.89 -20.34 10.46
N THR A 242 -17.33 -20.94 11.55
CA THR A 242 -16.88 -20.58 12.91
C THR A 242 -15.76 -21.51 13.41
N TRP A 243 -15.65 -22.69 12.80
CA TRP A 243 -14.58 -23.67 13.01
C TRP A 243 -14.32 -24.50 11.73
N HIS A 244 -13.05 -24.72 11.38
CA HIS A 244 -12.61 -25.25 10.08
C HIS A 244 -12.19 -26.73 10.08
N GLY A 245 -12.39 -27.45 11.19
CA GLY A 245 -11.80 -28.79 11.35
C GLY A 245 -10.28 -28.75 11.62
N LEU A 246 -9.66 -29.93 11.72
CA LEU A 246 -8.26 -30.12 12.14
C LEU A 246 -7.47 -30.97 11.11
N PRO A 247 -7.16 -30.43 9.93
CA PRO A 247 -6.41 -31.17 8.92
C PRO A 247 -4.97 -31.45 9.38
N ASN A 248 -4.24 -30.44 9.91
CA ASN A 248 -2.90 -30.57 10.50
C ASN A 248 -2.78 -29.67 11.74
N LEU A 249 -2.65 -30.26 12.94
CA LEU A 249 -2.80 -29.55 14.21
C LEU A 249 -1.63 -28.62 14.57
N ALA A 250 -0.39 -28.96 14.18
CA ALA A 250 0.77 -28.10 14.46
C ALA A 250 0.67 -26.79 13.65
N ASN A 251 0.36 -26.91 12.37
CA ASN A 251 0.08 -25.77 11.50
C ASN A 251 -1.18 -25.01 11.92
N PHE A 252 -2.21 -25.71 12.36
CA PHE A 252 -3.45 -25.10 12.86
C PHE A 252 -3.20 -24.23 14.09
N SER A 253 -2.48 -24.76 15.09
CA SER A 253 -2.15 -24.04 16.32
C SER A 253 -1.30 -22.80 16.01
N MET A 254 -0.29 -22.93 15.16
CA MET A 254 0.54 -21.81 14.73
C MET A 254 -0.25 -20.74 13.95
N ARG A 255 -1.22 -21.14 13.12
CA ARG A 255 -2.00 -20.20 12.28
C ARG A 255 -3.10 -19.50 13.06
N HIS A 256 -3.80 -20.19 13.95
CA HIS A 256 -5.01 -19.65 14.60
C HIS A 256 -4.79 -19.22 16.05
N PHE A 257 -3.73 -19.74 16.68
CA PHE A 257 -3.34 -19.46 18.06
C PHE A 257 -1.83 -19.17 18.19
N PRO A 258 -1.24 -18.30 17.34
CA PRO A 258 0.20 -17.99 17.40
C PRO A 258 0.63 -17.48 18.79
N GLU A 259 -0.30 -16.83 19.51
CA GLU A 259 -0.09 -16.28 20.85
C GLU A 259 0.09 -17.36 21.95
N ILE A 260 -0.23 -18.62 21.66
CA ILE A 260 -0.13 -19.72 22.63
C ILE A 260 1.18 -20.47 22.43
N LYS A 261 2.12 -20.25 23.38
CA LYS A 261 3.38 -21.00 23.47
C LYS A 261 3.50 -21.74 24.81
N PRO A 262 4.19 -22.89 24.85
CA PRO A 262 4.61 -23.72 23.71
C PRO A 262 3.40 -24.24 22.90
N LEU A 263 3.64 -24.58 21.62
CA LEU A 263 2.60 -25.11 20.71
C LEU A 263 2.14 -26.52 21.15
N PHE A 264 0.98 -26.96 20.64
CA PHE A 264 0.47 -28.31 20.88
C PHE A 264 1.54 -29.38 20.56
N PRO A 265 1.72 -30.41 21.41
CA PRO A 265 2.90 -31.26 21.30
C PRO A 265 2.75 -32.39 20.27
N PHE A 266 1.53 -32.63 19.77
CA PHE A 266 1.22 -33.72 18.84
C PHE A 266 0.87 -33.18 17.45
N ASP A 267 1.33 -33.88 16.41
CA ASP A 267 0.82 -33.72 15.05
C ASP A 267 -0.61 -34.30 14.92
N GLY A 268 -1.20 -34.16 13.72
CA GLY A 268 -2.56 -34.65 13.46
C GLY A 268 -2.70 -36.17 13.60
N ALA A 269 -1.68 -36.94 13.20
CA ALA A 269 -1.71 -38.40 13.25
C ALA A 269 -1.60 -38.91 14.70
N LYS A 270 -0.66 -38.37 15.48
CA LYS A 270 -0.49 -38.68 16.91
C LYS A 270 -1.70 -38.22 17.71
N LEU A 271 -2.31 -37.06 17.39
CA LEU A 271 -3.57 -36.65 18.02
C LEU A 271 -4.69 -37.64 17.70
N LYS A 272 -4.88 -37.99 16.42
CA LYS A 272 -5.91 -38.96 15.99
C LYS A 272 -5.75 -40.32 16.68
N ASN A 273 -4.53 -40.79 16.85
CA ASN A 273 -4.26 -42.08 17.49
C ASN A 273 -4.39 -42.03 19.03
N THR A 274 -4.04 -40.89 19.64
CA THR A 274 -4.01 -40.76 21.11
C THR A 274 -5.35 -40.29 21.67
N PHE A 275 -6.05 -39.41 20.96
CA PHE A 275 -7.35 -38.86 21.32
C PHE A 275 -8.37 -39.04 20.17
N PRO A 276 -8.70 -40.28 19.79
CA PRO A 276 -9.50 -40.56 18.59
C PRO A 276 -10.90 -39.93 18.61
N ASN A 277 -11.60 -39.94 19.76
CA ASN A 277 -12.94 -39.40 19.86
C ASN A 277 -12.92 -37.86 19.82
N THR A 278 -11.98 -37.27 20.55
CA THR A 278 -11.76 -35.81 20.58
C THR A 278 -11.30 -35.31 19.21
N TYR A 279 -10.39 -36.02 18.54
CA TYR A 279 -9.94 -35.70 17.19
C TYR A 279 -11.12 -35.71 16.20
N LYS A 280 -11.97 -36.74 16.24
CA LYS A 280 -13.17 -36.82 15.39
C LYS A 280 -14.09 -35.62 15.58
N LYS A 281 -14.29 -35.17 16.83
CA LYS A 281 -15.11 -34.00 17.16
C LYS A 281 -14.48 -32.71 16.65
N LEU A 282 -13.18 -32.52 16.88
CA LEU A 282 -12.46 -31.32 16.47
C LEU A 282 -12.21 -31.26 14.96
N ASN A 283 -12.17 -32.40 14.25
CA ASN A 283 -11.96 -32.42 12.81
C ASN A 283 -13.22 -32.11 11.99
N LYS A 284 -14.38 -31.91 12.63
CA LYS A 284 -15.62 -31.56 11.97
C LYS A 284 -15.76 -30.04 11.85
N GLU A 285 -16.05 -29.53 10.67
CA GLU A 285 -16.36 -28.11 10.43
C GLU A 285 -17.65 -27.69 11.16
N HIS A 286 -17.71 -26.43 11.57
CA HIS A 286 -18.88 -25.82 12.18
C HIS A 286 -19.21 -24.51 11.50
N TYR A 287 -20.49 -24.34 11.17
CA TYR A 287 -21.03 -23.18 10.48
C TYR A 287 -22.18 -22.60 11.29
N GLU A 288 -22.37 -21.29 11.17
CA GLU A 288 -23.52 -20.58 11.71
C GLU A 288 -24.21 -19.82 10.58
N LYS A 289 -25.53 -19.63 10.69
CA LYS A 289 -26.29 -18.88 9.68
C LYS A 289 -25.83 -17.43 9.64
N LEU A 290 -25.70 -16.91 8.42
CA LEU A 290 -25.30 -15.55 8.18
C LEU A 290 -26.53 -14.65 8.08
N ASP A 291 -26.56 -13.58 8.87
CA ASP A 291 -27.61 -12.57 8.76
C ASP A 291 -27.27 -11.55 7.68
N LYS A 292 -28.12 -11.48 6.65
CA LYS A 292 -27.97 -10.54 5.55
C LYS A 292 -28.12 -9.07 5.99
N HIS A 293 -28.97 -8.80 6.99
CA HIS A 293 -29.26 -7.43 7.45
C HIS A 293 -28.01 -6.74 8.02
N TYR A 294 -27.05 -7.52 8.53
CA TYR A 294 -25.77 -7.00 8.98
C TYR A 294 -25.00 -6.25 7.88
N PHE A 295 -25.17 -6.61 6.61
CA PHE A 295 -24.52 -5.92 5.49
C PHE A 295 -25.36 -4.77 4.97
N GLU A 296 -26.69 -4.92 4.95
CA GLU A 296 -27.63 -3.93 4.43
C GLU A 296 -27.65 -2.63 5.23
N GLN A 297 -27.18 -2.64 6.48
CA GLN A 297 -26.99 -1.42 7.28
C GLN A 297 -25.85 -0.51 6.77
N TRP A 298 -24.97 -1.01 5.90
CA TRP A 298 -23.84 -0.26 5.37
C TRP A 298 -24.19 0.36 4.01
N PRO A 299 -24.17 1.69 3.85
CA PRO A 299 -24.50 2.34 2.58
C PRO A 299 -23.52 1.99 1.46
N GLU A 300 -22.30 1.57 1.79
CA GLU A 300 -21.31 1.15 0.80
C GLU A 300 -21.65 -0.20 0.15
N PHE A 301 -22.50 -1.04 0.76
CA PHE A 301 -22.90 -2.32 0.18
C PHE A 301 -24.07 -2.14 -0.79
N ILE A 302 -23.75 -2.17 -2.08
CA ILE A 302 -24.69 -1.90 -3.17
C ILE A 302 -25.31 -3.18 -3.73
N GLY A 303 -24.57 -4.30 -3.68
CA GLY A 303 -25.06 -5.62 -4.10
C GLY A 303 -24.66 -6.67 -3.08
N ILE A 304 -25.63 -7.43 -2.57
CA ILE A 304 -25.42 -8.51 -1.59
C ILE A 304 -26.15 -9.75 -2.08
N MET A 305 -25.40 -10.84 -2.29
CA MET A 305 -25.93 -12.16 -2.63
C MET A 305 -25.43 -13.19 -1.64
N LEU A 306 -26.37 -13.90 -1.01
CA LEU A 306 -26.12 -15.05 -0.16
C LEU A 306 -26.78 -16.28 -0.77
N GLU A 307 -26.01 -17.34 -0.98
CA GLU A 307 -26.53 -18.60 -1.54
C GLU A 307 -26.33 -19.79 -0.60
N ASN A 308 -27.17 -20.82 -0.77
CA ASN A 308 -27.10 -22.00 0.07
C ASN A 308 -25.86 -22.86 -0.25
N GLN A 309 -24.93 -22.95 0.71
CA GLN A 309 -23.66 -23.67 0.50
C GLN A 309 -23.89 -25.16 0.23
N SER A 310 -24.71 -25.82 1.05
CA SER A 310 -24.94 -27.27 0.93
C SER A 310 -25.59 -27.64 -0.41
N ASN A 311 -26.51 -26.80 -0.91
CA ASN A 311 -27.13 -27.00 -2.22
C ASN A 311 -26.09 -26.89 -3.34
N PHE A 312 -25.22 -25.88 -3.30
CA PHE A 312 -24.14 -25.72 -4.28
C PHE A 312 -23.19 -26.92 -4.28
N GLU A 313 -22.81 -27.41 -3.10
CA GLU A 313 -21.95 -28.59 -2.96
C GLU A 313 -22.61 -29.86 -3.51
N ASN A 314 -23.86 -30.12 -3.14
CA ASN A 314 -24.59 -31.33 -3.51
C ASN A 314 -25.02 -31.37 -4.97
N THR A 315 -25.08 -30.21 -5.65
CA THR A 315 -25.49 -30.14 -7.06
C THR A 315 -24.28 -29.89 -7.97
N ILE A 316 -23.77 -28.67 -7.97
CA ILE A 316 -22.75 -28.19 -8.92
C ILE A 316 -21.42 -28.87 -8.67
N VAL A 317 -20.93 -28.90 -7.42
CA VAL A 317 -19.63 -29.51 -7.10
C VAL A 317 -19.68 -31.02 -7.30
N HIS A 318 -20.75 -31.69 -6.87
CA HIS A 318 -20.90 -33.13 -7.06
C HIS A 318 -20.88 -33.52 -8.55
N GLN A 319 -21.66 -32.83 -9.39
CA GLN A 319 -21.68 -33.05 -10.84
C GLN A 319 -20.30 -32.84 -11.48
N ILE A 320 -19.62 -31.75 -11.12
CA ILE A 320 -18.29 -31.45 -11.68
C ILE A 320 -17.27 -32.49 -11.21
N ASN A 321 -17.22 -32.82 -9.93
CA ASN A 321 -16.29 -33.84 -9.41
C ASN A 321 -16.47 -35.20 -10.09
N ASN A 322 -17.72 -35.63 -10.35
CA ASN A 322 -17.98 -36.86 -11.09
C ASN A 322 -17.43 -36.79 -12.52
N LYS A 323 -17.59 -35.65 -13.21
CA LYS A 323 -17.00 -35.44 -14.55
C LYS A 323 -15.48 -35.48 -14.52
N ILE A 324 -14.85 -34.87 -13.52
CA ILE A 324 -13.39 -34.88 -13.39
C ILE A 324 -12.90 -36.32 -13.16
N TYR A 325 -13.51 -37.04 -12.23
CA TYR A 325 -13.18 -38.44 -11.94
C TYR A 325 -13.25 -39.32 -13.20
N ASN A 326 -14.36 -39.23 -13.94
CA ASN A 326 -14.57 -40.02 -15.16
C ASN A 326 -13.51 -39.77 -16.25
N ARG A 327 -12.82 -38.62 -16.22
CA ARG A 327 -11.77 -38.29 -17.19
C ARG A 327 -10.36 -38.55 -16.69
N SER A 328 -10.09 -38.41 -15.39
CA SER A 328 -8.73 -38.50 -14.83
C SER A 328 -8.41 -39.87 -14.23
N ASN A 329 -9.40 -40.72 -13.95
CA ASN A 329 -9.27 -41.95 -13.14
C ASN A 329 -8.57 -41.72 -11.79
N PHE A 330 -8.60 -40.49 -11.26
CA PHE A 330 -7.96 -40.12 -10.01
C PHE A 330 -9.02 -39.68 -8.98
N GLU A 331 -9.07 -40.39 -7.86
CA GLU A 331 -9.99 -40.10 -6.75
C GLU A 331 -9.27 -40.16 -5.42
N SER A 332 -9.31 -39.05 -4.69
CA SER A 332 -8.98 -39.01 -3.27
C SER A 332 -9.89 -37.99 -2.57
N ASP A 333 -10.14 -38.19 -1.28
CA ASP A 333 -10.93 -37.24 -0.49
C ASP A 333 -10.26 -35.85 -0.45
N GLU A 334 -8.93 -35.81 -0.45
CA GLU A 334 -8.14 -34.56 -0.54
C GLU A 334 -8.39 -33.83 -1.87
N PHE A 335 -8.45 -34.58 -2.98
CA PHE A 335 -8.74 -34.03 -4.30
C PHE A 335 -10.14 -33.42 -4.35
N LYS A 336 -11.15 -34.15 -3.85
CA LYS A 336 -12.55 -33.68 -3.82
C LYS A 336 -12.73 -32.42 -2.96
N ALA A 337 -12.01 -32.34 -1.83
CA ALA A 337 -12.04 -31.16 -0.97
C ALA A 337 -11.37 -29.94 -1.63
N LEU A 338 -10.23 -30.16 -2.31
CA LEU A 338 -9.49 -29.11 -3.01
C LEU A 338 -10.28 -28.56 -4.21
N SER A 339 -10.86 -29.44 -5.03
CA SER A 339 -11.69 -29.06 -6.17
C SER A 339 -12.94 -28.30 -5.75
N SER A 340 -13.61 -28.74 -4.68
CA SER A 340 -14.79 -28.08 -4.10
C SER A 340 -14.47 -26.64 -3.68
N ASN A 341 -13.40 -26.43 -2.91
CA ASN A 341 -13.01 -25.11 -2.43
C ASN A 341 -12.64 -24.15 -3.58
N LEU A 342 -12.00 -24.66 -4.63
CA LEU A 342 -11.64 -23.87 -5.80
C LEU A 342 -12.85 -23.46 -6.64
N LEU A 343 -13.76 -24.40 -6.90
CA LEU A 343 -15.01 -24.12 -7.60
C LEU A 343 -15.86 -23.09 -6.86
N LYS A 344 -15.97 -23.20 -5.53
CA LYS A 344 -16.64 -22.20 -4.69
C LYS A 344 -16.04 -20.80 -4.86
N MET A 345 -14.71 -20.69 -4.89
CA MET A 345 -14.04 -19.40 -5.07
C MET A 345 -14.30 -18.79 -6.45
N TYR A 346 -14.17 -19.59 -7.53
CA TYR A 346 -14.43 -19.10 -8.89
C TYR A 346 -15.89 -18.74 -9.09
N TYR A 347 -16.81 -19.54 -8.54
CA TYR A 347 -18.23 -19.27 -8.55
C TYR A 347 -18.56 -17.97 -7.81
N ALA A 348 -18.01 -17.77 -6.61
CA ALA A 348 -18.20 -16.54 -5.85
C ALA A 348 -17.75 -15.29 -6.62
N ASN A 349 -16.60 -15.36 -7.30
CA ASN A 349 -16.11 -14.28 -8.15
C ASN A 349 -17.07 -14.01 -9.32
N HIS A 350 -17.60 -15.05 -9.95
CA HIS A 350 -18.56 -14.93 -11.05
C HIS A 350 -19.90 -14.32 -10.60
N LYS A 351 -20.41 -14.72 -9.43
CA LYS A 351 -21.64 -14.13 -8.86
C LYS A 351 -21.47 -12.67 -8.49
N ALA A 352 -20.32 -12.30 -7.91
CA ALA A 352 -20.02 -10.90 -7.67
C ALA A 352 -19.88 -10.07 -8.97
N LYS A 353 -19.35 -10.68 -10.05
CA LYS A 353 -19.33 -10.06 -11.39
C LYS A 353 -20.75 -9.79 -11.91
N GLU A 354 -21.69 -10.72 -11.73
CA GLU A 354 -23.10 -10.52 -12.11
C GLU A 354 -23.70 -9.30 -11.40
N LEU A 355 -23.49 -9.18 -10.09
CA LEU A 355 -23.97 -8.03 -9.31
C LEU A 355 -23.42 -6.69 -9.82
N ILE A 356 -22.15 -6.64 -10.21
CA ILE A 356 -21.55 -5.43 -10.79
C ILE A 356 -22.25 -5.08 -12.11
N ILE A 357 -22.40 -6.06 -13.01
CA ILE A 357 -23.01 -5.85 -14.33
C ILE A 357 -24.46 -5.37 -14.18
N GLU A 358 -25.23 -5.98 -13.29
CA GLU A 358 -26.61 -5.58 -13.00
C GLU A 358 -26.67 -4.12 -12.52
N HIS A 359 -25.81 -3.75 -11.58
CA HIS A 359 -25.77 -2.38 -11.06
C HIS A 359 -25.33 -1.36 -12.11
N GLU A 360 -24.28 -1.67 -12.88
CA GLU A 360 -23.82 -0.83 -13.99
C GLU A 360 -24.92 -0.59 -15.04
N ASN A 361 -25.65 -1.65 -15.40
CA ASN A 361 -26.73 -1.57 -16.37
C ASN A 361 -27.91 -0.77 -15.81
N LYS A 362 -28.28 -0.99 -14.55
CA LYS A 362 -29.38 -0.27 -13.88
C LYS A 362 -29.13 1.24 -13.79
N ASN A 363 -27.87 1.65 -13.61
CA ASN A 363 -27.51 3.05 -13.39
C ASN A 363 -26.81 3.70 -14.60
N ASN A 364 -26.74 2.99 -15.73
CA ASN A 364 -26.15 3.45 -16.99
C ASN A 364 -24.73 4.04 -16.86
N PHE A 365 -23.86 3.35 -16.11
CA PHE A 365 -22.44 3.68 -16.01
C PHE A 365 -21.57 2.43 -16.00
N LYS A 366 -20.26 2.60 -16.13
CA LYS A 366 -19.26 1.54 -15.95
C LYS A 366 -18.25 1.97 -14.90
N TYR A 367 -17.80 1.03 -14.07
CA TYR A 367 -16.71 1.29 -13.13
C TYR A 367 -15.39 1.50 -13.88
N ASP A 368 -14.47 2.26 -13.31
CA ASP A 368 -13.14 2.45 -13.88
C ASP A 368 -12.17 1.38 -13.38
N TYR A 369 -12.30 1.03 -12.10
CA TYR A 369 -11.45 0.07 -11.40
C TYR A 369 -12.28 -0.92 -10.60
N ILE A 370 -11.76 -2.14 -10.48
CA ILE A 370 -12.32 -3.19 -9.64
C ILE A 370 -11.23 -3.71 -8.72
N ILE A 371 -11.55 -3.85 -7.43
CA ILE A 371 -10.70 -4.47 -6.41
C ILE A 371 -11.41 -5.71 -5.90
N ARG A 372 -10.84 -6.90 -6.11
CA ARG A 372 -11.33 -8.14 -5.51
C ARG A 372 -10.53 -8.43 -4.25
N ILE A 373 -11.21 -8.65 -3.13
CA ILE A 373 -10.63 -8.98 -1.82
C ILE A 373 -11.33 -10.20 -1.21
N ARG A 374 -10.57 -11.10 -0.59
CA ARG A 374 -11.16 -12.19 0.21
C ARG A 374 -11.85 -11.61 1.46
N PRO A 375 -13.00 -12.16 1.89
CA PRO A 375 -13.73 -11.67 3.07
C PRO A 375 -12.94 -11.80 4.39
N ASP A 376 -11.93 -12.66 4.41
CA ASP A 376 -11.07 -12.93 5.56
C ASP A 376 -9.73 -12.17 5.51
N THR A 377 -9.62 -11.17 4.62
CA THR A 377 -8.41 -10.35 4.46
C THR A 377 -8.59 -8.95 5.00
N PHE A 378 -7.67 -8.53 5.88
CA PHE A 378 -7.58 -7.14 6.32
C PHE A 378 -6.99 -6.26 5.21
N PRO A 379 -7.71 -5.23 4.72
CA PRO A 379 -7.18 -4.33 3.69
C PRO A 379 -6.08 -3.43 4.24
N ARG A 380 -5.20 -2.97 3.34
CA ARG A 380 -4.32 -1.82 3.56
C ARG A 380 -4.85 -0.63 2.75
N ASN A 381 -4.51 0.59 3.17
CA ASN A 381 -4.87 1.80 2.41
C ASN A 381 -4.27 1.73 1.01
N ILE A 382 -5.15 1.64 0.01
CA ILE A 382 -4.87 1.88 -1.40
C ILE A 382 -5.57 3.20 -1.73
N ASP A 383 -4.89 4.10 -2.44
CA ASP A 383 -5.51 5.34 -2.92
C ASP A 383 -5.75 5.31 -4.44
N LEU A 384 -6.43 6.33 -4.94
CA LEU A 384 -6.72 6.45 -6.37
C LEU A 384 -5.45 6.61 -7.22
N ALA A 385 -4.37 7.17 -6.67
CA ALA A 385 -3.11 7.30 -7.38
C ALA A 385 -2.47 5.93 -7.60
N ASP A 386 -2.63 4.99 -6.66
CA ASP A 386 -2.17 3.62 -6.80
C ASP A 386 -2.89 2.87 -7.92
N LEU A 387 -4.22 3.03 -8.02
CA LEU A 387 -5.02 2.44 -9.09
C LEU A 387 -4.63 3.01 -10.46
N SER A 388 -4.33 4.32 -10.52
CA SER A 388 -3.96 5.01 -11.76
C SER A 388 -2.63 4.55 -12.38
N LYS A 389 -1.77 3.87 -11.60
CA LYS A 389 -0.47 3.34 -12.08
C LYS A 389 -0.64 2.17 -13.05
N LEU A 390 -1.76 1.45 -13.00
CA LEU A 390 -2.00 0.27 -13.83
C LEU A 390 -2.36 0.65 -15.27
N ARG A 391 -1.63 0.06 -16.21
CA ARG A 391 -1.87 0.19 -17.65
C ARG A 391 -2.94 -0.81 -18.10
N GLU A 392 -3.36 -0.69 -19.35
CA GLU A 392 -4.17 -1.72 -19.99
C GLU A 392 -3.48 -3.07 -19.95
N ASN A 393 -4.27 -4.13 -19.81
CA ASN A 393 -3.83 -5.50 -19.61
C ASN A 393 -3.02 -5.75 -18.33
N GLU A 394 -2.84 -4.78 -17.42
CA GLU A 394 -2.15 -5.00 -16.15
C GLU A 394 -3.12 -5.28 -15.00
N ILE A 395 -2.81 -6.28 -14.19
CA ILE A 395 -3.47 -6.57 -12.91
C ILE A 395 -2.43 -6.60 -11.79
N ALA A 396 -2.74 -5.96 -10.68
CA ALA A 396 -1.94 -6.04 -9.47
C ALA A 396 -2.38 -7.20 -8.58
N CYS A 397 -1.42 -8.02 -8.18
CA CYS A 397 -1.57 -9.03 -7.15
C CYS A 397 -0.17 -9.35 -6.56
N HIS A 398 -0.15 -9.85 -5.33
CA HIS A 398 1.07 -10.33 -4.69
C HIS A 398 1.56 -11.64 -5.34
N SER A 399 2.87 -11.82 -5.47
CA SER A 399 3.46 -13.07 -5.91
C SER A 399 4.71 -13.42 -5.09
N TRP A 400 5.00 -14.71 -4.97
CA TRP A 400 6.22 -15.23 -4.35
C TRP A 400 6.73 -16.44 -5.14
N SER A 401 7.78 -17.09 -4.62
CA SER A 401 8.46 -18.22 -5.27
C SER A 401 7.56 -19.42 -5.60
N ALA A 402 6.38 -19.56 -5.02
CA ALA A 402 5.45 -20.67 -5.25
C ALA A 402 4.17 -20.25 -6.01
N GLY A 403 4.10 -19.03 -6.56
CA GLY A 403 2.98 -18.57 -7.39
C GLY A 403 2.42 -17.19 -7.01
N ILE A 404 1.17 -16.94 -7.38
CA ILE A 404 0.43 -15.69 -7.10
C ILE A 404 -0.51 -15.87 -5.90
N ASP A 405 -0.66 -14.87 -5.05
CA ASP A 405 -1.59 -14.90 -3.90
C ASP A 405 -3.06 -14.92 -4.37
N ASP A 406 -3.97 -15.50 -3.59
CA ASP A 406 -5.40 -15.53 -3.87
C ASP A 406 -6.21 -14.50 -3.04
N LYS A 407 -5.55 -13.63 -2.27
CA LYS A 407 -6.22 -12.66 -1.35
C LYS A 407 -6.79 -11.42 -2.01
N VAL A 408 -5.96 -10.67 -2.73
CA VAL A 408 -6.31 -9.35 -3.26
C VAL A 408 -5.81 -9.19 -4.68
N TYR A 409 -6.72 -8.78 -5.57
CA TYR A 409 -6.43 -8.43 -6.95
C TYR A 409 -7.07 -7.07 -7.25
N TYR A 410 -6.38 -6.21 -7.99
CA TYR A 410 -7.00 -5.00 -8.50
C TYR A 410 -6.47 -4.62 -9.87
N GLY A 411 -7.33 -3.94 -10.63
CA GLY A 411 -7.04 -3.55 -12.00
C GLY A 411 -8.11 -2.64 -12.56
N ARG A 412 -7.89 -2.23 -13.79
CA ARG A 412 -8.93 -1.58 -14.61
C ARG A 412 -10.10 -2.53 -14.81
N ARG A 413 -11.30 -1.97 -15.01
CA ARG A 413 -12.55 -2.72 -15.09
C ARG A 413 -12.49 -3.88 -16.08
N ASN A 414 -12.02 -3.66 -17.30
CA ASN A 414 -12.05 -4.69 -18.36
C ASN A 414 -11.15 -5.89 -18.02
N GLU A 415 -9.97 -5.63 -17.48
CA GLU A 415 -9.00 -6.64 -17.04
C GLU A 415 -9.56 -7.45 -15.88
N MET A 416 -10.14 -6.77 -14.89
CA MET A 416 -10.75 -7.44 -13.74
C MET A 416 -12.01 -8.22 -14.12
N MET A 417 -12.78 -7.76 -15.10
CA MET A 417 -13.90 -8.53 -15.65
C MET A 417 -13.43 -9.84 -16.29
N LYS A 418 -12.29 -9.85 -17.00
CA LYS A 418 -11.65 -11.09 -17.49
C LYS A 418 -11.24 -11.99 -16.32
N TYR A 419 -10.57 -11.44 -15.31
CA TYR A 419 -10.17 -12.18 -14.10
C TYR A 419 -11.36 -12.88 -13.41
N LEU A 420 -12.48 -12.18 -13.22
CA LEU A 420 -13.67 -12.71 -12.56
C LEU A 420 -14.45 -13.73 -13.42
N SER A 421 -14.07 -13.94 -14.69
CA SER A 421 -14.80 -14.79 -15.64
C SER A 421 -14.36 -16.26 -15.67
N LEU A 422 -13.41 -16.67 -14.82
CA LEU A 422 -12.84 -18.02 -14.87
C LEU A 422 -13.90 -19.12 -14.69
N TYR A 423 -14.87 -18.98 -13.79
CA TYR A 423 -15.95 -19.96 -13.64
C TYR A 423 -16.84 -20.06 -14.89
N GLU A 424 -17.18 -18.92 -15.49
CA GLU A 424 -18.00 -18.85 -16.70
C GLU A 424 -17.30 -19.56 -17.87
N TYR A 425 -15.98 -19.33 -18.02
CA TYR A 425 -15.16 -20.02 -19.00
C TYR A 425 -15.10 -21.52 -18.71
N GLY A 426 -14.82 -21.90 -17.46
CA GLY A 426 -14.82 -23.29 -17.01
C GLY A 426 -16.12 -23.99 -17.38
N LYS A 427 -17.28 -23.36 -17.14
CA LYS A 427 -18.58 -23.92 -17.53
C LYS A 427 -18.72 -24.12 -19.05
N LYS A 428 -18.23 -23.20 -19.87
CA LYS A 428 -18.29 -23.30 -21.36
C LYS A 428 -17.40 -24.41 -21.91
N ASP A 429 -16.25 -24.63 -21.30
CA ASP A 429 -15.27 -25.65 -21.69
C ASP A 429 -15.42 -26.95 -20.88
N ASP A 430 -16.61 -27.23 -20.33
CA ASP A 430 -16.87 -28.43 -19.51
C ASP A 430 -15.81 -28.69 -18.41
N PHE A 431 -15.24 -27.61 -17.88
CA PHE A 431 -14.18 -27.53 -16.89
C PHE A 431 -12.84 -28.15 -17.31
N ASN A 432 -12.58 -28.36 -18.62
CA ASN A 432 -11.32 -28.94 -19.11
C ASN A 432 -10.09 -28.15 -18.67
N PHE A 433 -10.15 -26.81 -18.75
CA PHE A 433 -9.09 -25.94 -18.26
C PHE A 433 -8.72 -26.22 -16.80
N HIS A 434 -9.72 -26.42 -15.93
CA HIS A 434 -9.49 -26.77 -14.54
C HIS A 434 -8.90 -28.18 -14.44
N ILE A 435 -9.47 -29.17 -15.12
CA ILE A 435 -9.02 -30.57 -15.11
C ILE A 435 -7.54 -30.69 -15.51
N ASN A 436 -7.14 -30.00 -16.58
CA ASN A 436 -5.76 -30.01 -17.08
C ASN A 436 -4.76 -29.39 -16.09
N ALA A 437 -5.21 -28.46 -15.24
CA ALA A 437 -4.37 -27.90 -14.18
C ALA A 437 -4.14 -28.87 -13.02
N PHE A 438 -5.04 -29.85 -12.80
CA PHE A 438 -4.93 -30.84 -11.72
C PHE A 438 -4.33 -32.19 -12.13
N SER A 439 -4.16 -32.47 -13.42
CA SER A 439 -3.64 -33.76 -13.92
C SER A 439 -2.11 -33.92 -13.83
N LYS A 440 -1.38 -32.93 -13.28
CA LYS A 440 0.08 -32.98 -13.11
C LYS A 440 0.47 -33.42 -11.68
N PRO A 441 1.56 -34.18 -11.50
CA PRO A 441 1.93 -34.84 -10.22
C PRO A 441 2.31 -33.91 -9.04
N PHE A 442 2.17 -32.58 -9.17
CA PHE A 442 2.45 -31.62 -8.10
C PHE A 442 1.15 -30.94 -7.63
N VAL A 443 0.42 -31.64 -6.76
CA VAL A 443 -0.96 -31.31 -6.32
C VAL A 443 -1.05 -30.04 -5.44
N VAL A 444 0.06 -29.52 -4.92
CA VAL A 444 0.07 -28.44 -3.90
C VAL A 444 0.07 -27.01 -4.52
N GLU A 445 0.29 -26.86 -5.84
CA GLU A 445 0.36 -25.55 -6.52
C GLU A 445 -0.94 -25.15 -7.27
N SER A 446 -1.99 -25.97 -7.20
CA SER A 446 -3.06 -25.97 -8.21
C SER A 446 -3.89 -24.68 -8.31
N CYS A 447 -4.23 -24.02 -7.21
CA CYS A 447 -5.06 -22.80 -7.24
C CYS A 447 -4.31 -21.58 -7.79
N HIS A 448 -3.13 -21.33 -7.24
CA HIS A 448 -2.25 -20.22 -7.62
C HIS A 448 -1.79 -20.37 -9.08
N ARG A 449 -1.53 -21.62 -9.52
CA ARG A 449 -1.18 -21.92 -10.90
C ARG A 449 -2.34 -21.80 -11.87
N THR A 450 -3.53 -22.34 -11.55
CA THR A 450 -4.72 -22.20 -12.41
C THR A 450 -5.09 -20.73 -12.63
N GLN A 451 -5.01 -19.91 -11.58
CA GLN A 451 -5.24 -18.47 -11.70
C GLN A 451 -4.17 -17.79 -12.55
N LEU A 452 -2.88 -18.16 -12.38
CA LEU A 452 -1.80 -17.63 -13.21
C LEU A 452 -1.99 -17.99 -14.69
N ASP A 453 -2.28 -19.26 -14.99
CA ASP A 453 -2.55 -19.74 -16.34
C ASP A 453 -3.74 -19.00 -16.96
N TRP A 454 -4.78 -18.69 -16.16
CA TRP A 454 -5.93 -17.91 -16.60
C TRP A 454 -5.56 -16.46 -16.94
N LEU A 455 -4.73 -15.82 -16.12
CA LEU A 455 -4.23 -14.47 -16.39
C LEU A 455 -3.43 -14.45 -17.69
N LEU A 456 -2.50 -15.41 -17.86
CA LEU A 456 -1.66 -15.53 -19.05
C LEU A 456 -2.50 -15.78 -20.31
N ALA A 457 -3.48 -16.67 -20.26
CA ALA A 457 -4.39 -16.96 -21.36
C ALA A 457 -5.22 -15.74 -21.81
N ASN A 458 -5.38 -14.74 -20.93
CA ASN A 458 -6.12 -13.51 -21.20
C ASN A 458 -5.21 -12.31 -21.51
N ASN A 459 -3.91 -12.54 -21.76
CA ASN A 459 -2.88 -11.53 -21.95
C ASN A 459 -2.77 -10.54 -20.78
N LEU A 460 -3.08 -10.98 -19.56
CA LEU A 460 -3.01 -10.14 -18.37
C LEU A 460 -1.61 -10.22 -17.75
N VAL A 461 -0.95 -9.07 -17.68
CA VAL A 461 0.39 -8.92 -17.11
C VAL A 461 0.27 -8.64 -15.61
N LEU A 462 0.92 -9.49 -14.82
CA LEU A 462 0.99 -9.30 -13.38
C LEU A 462 1.93 -8.15 -13.04
N ARG A 463 1.45 -7.20 -12.25
CA ARG A 463 2.29 -6.19 -11.59
C ARG A 463 2.40 -6.52 -10.11
N SER A 464 3.62 -6.88 -9.69
CA SER A 464 3.94 -6.90 -8.27
C SER A 464 3.80 -5.48 -7.73
N SER A 465 3.11 -5.34 -6.61
CA SER A 465 2.86 -4.07 -5.96
C SER A 465 3.51 -4.11 -4.58
N ASP A 466 4.41 -3.15 -4.31
CA ASP A 466 5.01 -2.97 -2.98
C ASP A 466 3.96 -2.69 -1.88
N LEU A 467 2.76 -2.26 -2.28
CA LEU A 467 1.61 -2.09 -1.38
C LEU A 467 1.03 -3.44 -0.92
N LEU A 468 1.18 -4.49 -1.74
CA LEU A 468 0.71 -5.86 -1.50
C LEU A 468 1.75 -6.72 -0.76
N ASN A 469 3.04 -6.36 -0.78
CA ASN A 469 4.14 -7.07 -0.08
C ASN A 469 3.99 -7.15 1.45
N SER A 470 2.99 -6.49 2.04
CA SER A 470 2.73 -6.49 3.49
C SER A 470 1.46 -7.22 3.94
N PHE A 471 0.71 -7.91 3.07
CA PHE A 471 -0.42 -8.76 3.52
C PHE A 471 0.05 -10.06 4.22
N MET A 472 1.24 -10.03 4.84
CA MET A 472 1.98 -11.16 5.38
C MET A 472 1.22 -11.86 6.52
N GLN A 473 0.54 -12.93 6.11
CA GLN A 473 0.67 -14.33 6.54
C GLN A 473 0.56 -14.76 8.02
N SER A 474 0.42 -13.90 9.03
CA SER A 474 0.34 -14.40 10.43
C SER A 474 -0.85 -13.90 11.27
N TYR A 475 -1.43 -12.73 11.00
CA TYR A 475 -2.44 -12.16 11.92
C TYR A 475 -3.90 -12.27 11.46
N ASN A 476 -4.19 -12.42 10.16
CA ASN A 476 -5.57 -12.54 9.68
C ASN A 476 -6.26 -13.78 10.27
N ASN A 477 -5.51 -14.88 10.39
CA ASN A 477 -6.03 -16.18 10.81
C ASN A 477 -6.44 -16.24 12.29
N ILE A 478 -5.98 -15.30 13.12
CA ILE A 478 -6.25 -15.26 14.58
C ILE A 478 -7.74 -15.05 14.88
N PHE A 479 -8.45 -14.40 13.95
CA PHE A 479 -9.88 -14.13 14.02
C PHE A 479 -10.74 -15.06 13.17
N HIS A 480 -10.14 -16.05 12.50
CA HIS A 480 -10.90 -17.00 11.68
C HIS A 480 -11.72 -17.98 12.54
N ILE A 481 -11.41 -18.11 13.83
CA ILE A 481 -12.08 -19.05 14.72
C ILE A 481 -12.83 -18.27 15.80
N SER A 482 -14.16 -18.39 15.80
CA SER A 482 -15.03 -17.78 16.81
C SER A 482 -15.71 -18.80 17.72
N TYR A 483 -15.59 -20.10 17.42
CA TYR A 483 -16.19 -21.20 18.17
C TYR A 483 -15.15 -22.27 18.50
N PHE A 484 -15.28 -22.92 19.67
CA PHE A 484 -14.50 -24.10 20.02
C PHE A 484 -15.47 -25.27 20.22
N PRO A 485 -15.33 -26.40 19.50
CA PRO A 485 -16.20 -27.55 19.69
C PRO A 485 -16.20 -28.03 21.14
N ASP A 486 -17.38 -28.36 21.66
CA ASP A 486 -17.45 -29.00 22.98
C ASP A 486 -16.91 -30.43 22.89
N ILE A 487 -15.74 -30.63 23.50
CA ILE A 487 -15.03 -31.91 23.54
C ILE A 487 -15.12 -32.58 24.92
N SER A 488 -15.90 -32.05 25.86
CA SER A 488 -15.84 -32.46 27.27
C SER A 488 -16.09 -33.94 27.48
N GLU A 489 -17.12 -34.51 26.83
CA GLU A 489 -17.44 -35.94 26.93
C GLU A 489 -16.43 -36.81 26.17
N THR A 490 -16.12 -36.47 24.91
CA THR A 490 -15.15 -37.22 24.09
C THR A 490 -13.75 -37.23 24.71
N LEU A 491 -13.38 -36.14 25.39
CA LEU A 491 -12.09 -36.02 26.06
C LEU A 491 -12.03 -36.88 27.32
N LYS A 492 -13.12 -36.99 28.09
CA LYS A 492 -13.19 -37.91 29.25
C LYS A 492 -13.01 -39.37 28.82
N GLU A 493 -13.65 -39.77 27.71
CA GLU A 493 -13.52 -41.11 27.13
C GLU A 493 -12.06 -41.39 26.75
N ASP A 494 -11.44 -40.49 25.98
CA ASP A 494 -10.05 -40.63 25.55
C ASP A 494 -9.08 -40.66 26.75
N ILE A 495 -9.28 -39.81 27.77
CA ILE A 495 -8.45 -39.83 29.00
C ILE A 495 -8.53 -41.19 29.71
N LYS A 496 -9.71 -41.82 29.76
CA LYS A 496 -9.89 -43.14 30.38
C LYS A 496 -9.05 -44.19 29.64
N ILE A 497 -9.11 -44.19 28.31
CA ILE A 497 -8.36 -45.10 27.44
C ILE A 497 -6.85 -44.87 27.61
N ILE A 498 -6.39 -43.62 27.59
CA ILE A 498 -4.98 -43.24 27.76
C ILE A 498 -4.45 -43.73 29.12
N LYS A 499 -5.22 -43.56 30.20
CA LYS A 499 -4.82 -44.00 31.54
C LYS A 499 -4.73 -45.52 31.66
N GLN A 500 -5.63 -46.26 31.00
CA GLN A 500 -5.62 -47.72 30.98
C GLN A 500 -4.44 -48.26 30.18
N ASN A 501 -4.21 -47.71 29.00
CA ASN A 501 -3.21 -48.23 28.05
C ASN A 501 -1.81 -47.62 28.23
N LYS A 502 -1.67 -46.58 29.06
CA LYS A 502 -0.44 -45.79 29.25
C LYS A 502 0.20 -45.35 27.93
N SER A 503 -0.64 -44.94 26.96
CA SER A 503 -0.20 -44.62 25.59
C SER A 503 0.70 -43.39 25.48
N ILE A 504 0.62 -42.49 26.47
CA ILE A 504 1.47 -41.31 26.63
C ILE A 504 1.79 -41.07 28.11
N SER A 505 2.84 -40.28 28.38
CA SER A 505 3.20 -39.93 29.76
C SER A 505 2.16 -39.01 30.43
N LYS A 506 2.11 -39.02 31.77
CA LYS A 506 1.27 -38.09 32.55
C LYS A 506 1.57 -36.62 32.20
N TYR A 507 2.84 -36.30 32.00
CA TYR A 507 3.27 -34.95 31.62
C TYR A 507 2.73 -34.54 30.24
N GLU A 508 2.84 -35.41 29.23
CA GLU A 508 2.28 -35.17 27.89
C GLU A 508 0.77 -35.00 27.94
N LEU A 509 0.06 -35.85 28.70
CA LEU A 509 -1.38 -35.76 28.87
C LEU A 509 -1.77 -34.41 29.48
N ASP A 510 -1.17 -34.03 30.61
CA ASP A 510 -1.46 -32.76 31.28
C ASP A 510 -1.14 -31.56 30.38
N PHE A 511 -0.10 -31.67 29.53
CA PHE A 511 0.24 -30.64 28.56
C PHE A 511 -0.84 -30.48 27.48
N CYS A 512 -1.30 -31.58 26.87
CA CYS A 512 -2.38 -31.56 25.88
C CYS A 512 -3.66 -30.94 26.44
N LEU A 513 -4.06 -31.32 27.66
CA LEU A 513 -5.23 -30.77 28.34
C LEU A 513 -5.12 -29.26 28.54
N ARG A 514 -3.96 -28.78 29.01
CA ARG A 514 -3.72 -27.33 29.15
C ARG A 514 -3.81 -26.60 27.81
N CYS A 515 -3.39 -27.20 26.71
CA CYS A 515 -3.49 -26.57 25.40
C CYS A 515 -4.94 -26.44 24.93
N PHE A 516 -5.77 -27.48 25.06
CA PHE A 516 -7.20 -27.39 24.74
C PHE A 516 -7.90 -26.29 25.55
N ASP A 517 -7.63 -26.24 26.85
CA ASP A 517 -8.15 -25.17 27.73
C ASP A 517 -7.70 -23.78 27.28
N ARG A 518 -6.43 -23.61 26.90
CA ARG A 518 -5.89 -22.34 26.41
C ARG A 518 -6.57 -21.91 25.10
N TYR A 519 -6.81 -22.83 24.17
CA TYR A 519 -7.54 -22.52 22.92
C TYR A 519 -8.97 -22.05 23.19
N LYS A 520 -9.72 -22.79 24.02
CA LYS A 520 -11.08 -22.41 24.42
C LYS A 520 -11.11 -21.03 25.11
N ARG A 521 -10.16 -20.76 26.01
CA ARG A 521 -10.04 -19.46 26.70
C ARG A 521 -9.67 -18.34 25.75
N SER A 522 -8.71 -18.55 24.83
CA SER A 522 -8.31 -17.54 23.83
C SER A 522 -9.50 -17.10 22.97
N ILE A 523 -10.30 -18.04 22.47
CA ILE A 523 -11.52 -17.71 21.68
C ILE A 523 -12.51 -16.91 22.51
N SER A 524 -12.73 -17.32 23.77
CA SER A 524 -13.66 -16.63 24.68
C SER A 524 -13.20 -15.19 24.97
N GLN A 525 -11.90 -14.99 25.21
CA GLN A 525 -11.30 -13.68 25.42
C GLN A 525 -11.41 -12.79 24.17
N LYS A 526 -11.18 -13.34 22.97
CA LYS A 526 -11.37 -12.61 21.70
C LYS A 526 -12.82 -12.15 21.54
N ARG A 527 -13.78 -13.03 21.85
CA ARG A 527 -15.22 -12.71 21.80
C ARG A 527 -15.57 -11.59 22.78
N GLU A 528 -15.13 -11.69 24.03
CA GLU A 528 -15.36 -10.65 25.05
C GLU A 528 -14.72 -9.31 24.65
N LEU A 529 -13.48 -9.36 24.16
CA LEU A 529 -12.76 -8.18 23.68
C LEU A 529 -13.52 -7.47 22.55
N LEU A 530 -14.05 -8.22 21.61
CA LEU A 530 -14.81 -7.68 20.48
C LEU A 530 -16.18 -7.15 20.91
N ASN A 531 -16.84 -7.78 21.89
CA ASN A 531 -18.09 -7.26 22.43
C ASN A 531 -17.89 -5.94 23.19
N ASN A 532 -16.77 -5.80 23.91
CA ASN A 532 -16.55 -4.65 24.80
C ASN A 532 -15.81 -3.47 24.13
N ASN A 533 -14.91 -3.74 23.17
CA ASN A 533 -14.00 -2.75 22.58
C ASN A 533 -13.77 -3.01 21.08
N PHE A 534 -14.85 -3.22 20.33
CA PHE A 534 -14.80 -3.63 18.92
C PHE A 534 -13.91 -2.71 18.07
N TYR A 535 -14.18 -1.40 18.11
CA TYR A 535 -13.49 -0.41 17.28
C TYR A 535 -12.01 -0.28 17.66
N GLU A 536 -11.69 -0.21 18.95
CA GLU A 536 -10.32 -0.09 19.44
C GLU A 536 -9.50 -1.34 19.16
N THR A 537 -10.15 -2.50 19.09
CA THR A 537 -9.53 -3.77 18.74
C THR A 537 -9.24 -3.81 17.25
N MET A 538 -10.23 -3.49 16.42
CA MET A 538 -10.08 -3.40 14.97
C MET A 538 -9.00 -2.38 14.56
N LEU A 539 -8.98 -1.18 15.15
CA LEU A 539 -7.95 -0.16 14.94
C LEU A 539 -6.55 -0.65 15.33
N TYR A 540 -6.44 -1.35 16.46
CA TYR A 540 -5.16 -1.87 16.94
C TYR A 540 -4.57 -2.86 15.94
N TYR A 541 -5.36 -3.83 15.47
CA TYR A 541 -4.88 -4.83 14.51
C TYR A 541 -4.61 -4.22 13.13
N ALA A 542 -5.44 -3.30 12.65
CA ALA A 542 -5.21 -2.56 11.41
C ALA A 542 -3.85 -1.82 11.42
N LYS A 543 -3.50 -1.21 12.56
CA LYS A 543 -2.28 -0.41 12.73
C LYS A 543 -1.01 -1.25 12.90
N HIS A 544 -1.12 -2.43 13.51
CA HIS A 544 0.05 -3.27 13.86
C HIS A 544 0.25 -4.47 12.92
N ALA A 545 -0.56 -4.61 11.86
CA ALA A 545 -0.41 -5.66 10.85
C ALA A 545 1.00 -5.73 10.22
N LYS A 546 1.82 -4.67 10.34
CA LYS A 546 3.20 -4.61 9.83
C LYS A 546 4.31 -4.96 10.84
N SER A 547 4.09 -4.85 12.16
CA SER A 547 5.21 -4.76 13.14
C SER A 547 5.33 -5.89 14.16
N ILE A 548 4.46 -6.90 14.15
CA ILE A 548 4.51 -7.95 15.18
C ILE A 548 5.51 -9.07 14.81
N VAL A 549 5.93 -9.16 13.54
CA VAL A 549 7.05 -10.04 13.12
C VAL A 549 8.39 -9.63 13.78
N ASP A 550 8.57 -8.34 14.08
CA ASP A 550 9.80 -7.86 14.75
C ASP A 550 9.76 -8.03 16.29
N ILE A 551 8.60 -8.36 16.87
CA ILE A 551 8.46 -8.48 18.34
C ILE A 551 8.64 -9.94 18.82
N GLU A 552 8.60 -10.94 17.93
CA GLU A 552 8.61 -12.37 18.33
C GLU A 552 9.95 -13.11 18.15
N LEU A 553 11.07 -12.40 17.98
CA LEU A 553 12.41 -13.00 17.97
C LEU A 553 13.42 -12.36 18.94
N SER A 554 12.97 -11.52 19.86
CA SER A 554 13.81 -11.09 21.00
C SER A 554 13.24 -11.63 22.31
N LYS A 555 13.89 -12.72 22.76
CA LYS A 555 13.93 -13.30 24.10
C LYS A 555 13.13 -12.56 25.19
N GLU A 556 12.11 -13.24 25.72
CA GLU A 556 12.03 -13.51 27.16
C GLU A 556 11.05 -14.67 27.41
N GLU A 557 11.53 -15.67 28.14
CA GLU A 557 10.81 -16.91 28.44
C GLU A 557 9.57 -16.64 29.31
N GLY A 558 8.45 -17.25 28.94
CA GLY A 558 7.55 -17.86 29.91
C GLY A 558 6.90 -16.98 30.99
N GLN A 559 6.27 -15.85 30.65
CA GLN A 559 5.18 -15.30 31.47
C GLN A 559 4.02 -14.81 30.63
N LEU A 560 2.85 -15.40 30.88
CA LEU A 560 1.55 -14.93 30.41
C LEU A 560 1.25 -13.56 31.06
N SER A 561 1.75 -12.47 30.48
CA SER A 561 1.32 -11.11 30.83
C SER A 561 0.57 -10.49 29.66
N LEU A 562 -0.76 -10.66 29.67
CA LEU A 562 -1.67 -9.82 28.91
C LEU A 562 -1.39 -8.37 29.34
N LYS A 563 -0.72 -7.57 28.50
CA LYS A 563 -0.48 -6.14 28.74
C LYS A 563 -1.79 -5.42 29.03
N PRO A 564 -1.86 -4.71 30.17
CA PRO A 564 -2.97 -3.82 30.45
C PRO A 564 -3.29 -2.82 29.35
N LYS A 565 -4.27 -3.01 28.48
CA LYS A 565 -4.82 -1.89 27.70
C LYS A 565 -5.59 -1.00 28.68
N VAL A 566 -4.86 -0.17 29.41
CA VAL A 566 -5.45 1.04 29.97
C VAL A 566 -5.71 1.93 28.78
N GLU A 567 -6.95 2.34 28.62
CA GLU A 567 -7.36 3.45 27.77
C GLU A 567 -6.44 4.66 28.02
N ILE A 568 -5.36 4.74 27.26
CA ILE A 568 -4.75 6.01 26.96
C ILE A 568 -5.48 6.43 25.69
N LEU A 569 -6.45 7.32 25.86
CA LEU A 569 -7.04 8.15 24.83
C LEU A 569 -5.96 8.53 23.81
N GLN A 570 -5.86 7.80 22.69
CA GLN A 570 -5.17 8.27 21.50
C GLN A 570 -6.07 9.35 20.91
N TYR A 571 -6.04 10.54 21.51
CA TYR A 571 -6.47 11.75 20.86
C TYR A 571 -5.57 11.91 19.63
N ASN A 572 -6.14 11.78 18.44
CA ASN A 572 -5.47 12.02 17.15
C ASN A 572 -4.65 13.32 17.24
N SER A 573 -3.32 13.19 17.26
CA SER A 573 -2.41 14.32 17.52
C SER A 573 -2.33 15.33 16.37
N GLN A 574 -3.11 15.14 15.29
CA GLN A 574 -3.19 16.09 14.18
C GLN A 574 -4.63 16.45 13.74
N GLN A 575 -5.69 16.02 14.45
CA GLN A 575 -7.06 16.38 14.05
C GLN A 575 -7.99 16.95 15.13
N ILE A 576 -7.59 17.09 16.39
CA ILE A 576 -8.41 17.80 17.39
C ILE A 576 -7.52 18.52 18.43
N ILE A 577 -6.95 19.67 18.08
CA ILE A 577 -6.37 20.64 19.05
C ILE A 577 -6.97 22.02 18.80
N ASN A 578 -8.29 22.08 18.61
CA ASN A 578 -8.99 23.32 18.34
C ASN A 578 -9.53 23.99 19.62
N THR A 579 -9.28 23.40 20.80
CA THR A 579 -9.79 23.87 22.09
C THR A 579 -8.72 23.81 23.19
N ALA A 580 -8.75 24.73 24.15
CA ALA A 580 -7.91 24.73 25.34
C ALA A 580 -8.16 23.49 26.20
N LYS A 581 -9.39 22.99 26.26
CA LYS A 581 -9.77 21.76 26.98
C LYS A 581 -9.00 20.55 26.49
N SER A 582 -8.92 20.37 25.18
CA SER A 582 -8.14 19.28 24.57
C SER A 582 -6.64 19.47 24.82
N ARG A 583 -6.13 20.70 24.79
CA ARG A 583 -4.72 21.00 25.11
C ARG A 583 -4.34 20.67 26.55
N ILE A 584 -5.18 21.03 27.52
CA ILE A 584 -4.94 20.74 28.94
C ILE A 584 -5.05 19.24 29.22
N LYS A 585 -6.05 18.55 28.66
CA LYS A 585 -6.16 17.08 28.77
C LYS A 585 -5.01 16.33 28.10
N ASN A 586 -4.36 16.94 27.10
CA ASN A 586 -3.21 16.36 26.42
C ASN A 586 -1.89 16.51 27.22
N GLN A 587 -1.86 17.32 28.29
CA GLN A 587 -0.68 17.50 29.15
C GLN A 587 -0.30 16.22 29.88
N LEU A 588 0.99 16.08 30.19
CA LEU A 588 1.54 14.88 30.82
C LEU A 588 0.91 14.59 32.19
N SER A 589 0.68 15.62 33.01
CA SER A 589 0.04 15.50 34.32
C SER A 589 -1.34 14.86 34.20
N TYR A 590 -2.21 15.38 33.33
CA TYR A 590 -3.54 14.82 33.13
C TYR A 590 -3.51 13.36 32.68
N LYS A 591 -2.64 13.01 31.72
CA LYS A 591 -2.49 11.64 31.21
C LYS A 591 -2.02 10.65 32.28
N LEU A 592 -1.03 11.05 33.08
CA LEU A 592 -0.50 10.23 34.16
C LEU A 592 -1.54 9.98 35.25
N GLY A 593 -2.22 11.02 35.74
CA GLY A 593 -3.20 10.82 36.80
C GLY A 593 -4.49 10.13 36.33
N GLN A 594 -4.88 10.27 35.05
CA GLN A 594 -5.92 9.41 34.46
C GLN A 594 -5.52 7.93 34.53
N ALA A 595 -4.29 7.60 34.14
CA ALA A 595 -3.78 6.24 34.23
C ALA A 595 -3.68 5.75 35.67
N MET A 596 -3.29 6.59 36.63
CA MET A 596 -3.27 6.24 38.05
C MET A 596 -4.66 5.87 38.55
N ILE A 597 -5.69 6.67 38.23
CA ILE A 597 -7.08 6.41 38.63
C ILE A 597 -7.58 5.10 38.03
N ALA A 598 -7.41 4.90 36.72
CA ALA A 598 -7.88 3.70 36.02
C ALA A 598 -7.24 2.41 36.56
N ASN A 599 -5.96 2.47 36.94
CA ASN A 599 -5.22 1.32 37.46
C ASN A 599 -5.35 1.09 38.96
N SER A 600 -5.80 2.09 39.72
CA SER A 600 -5.95 1.97 41.18
C SER A 600 -7.12 1.11 41.65
N LYS A 601 -7.96 0.61 40.71
CA LYS A 601 -9.18 -0.14 41.02
C LYS A 601 -8.99 -1.64 41.24
N SER A 602 -7.80 -2.19 40.98
CA SER A 602 -7.52 -3.62 41.18
C SER A 602 -6.06 -3.89 41.54
N LEU A 603 -5.80 -5.01 42.23
CA LEU A 603 -4.46 -5.43 42.61
C LEU A 603 -3.53 -5.59 41.39
N TRP A 604 -4.03 -6.23 40.33
CA TRP A 604 -3.31 -6.35 39.05
C TRP A 604 -3.09 -5.01 38.36
N GLY A 605 -3.98 -4.04 38.56
CA GLY A 605 -3.82 -2.66 38.11
C GLY A 605 -2.67 -1.94 38.79
N TYR A 606 -2.48 -2.13 40.10
CA TYR A 606 -1.33 -1.58 40.83
C TYR A 606 0.00 -2.19 40.37
N ILE A 607 0.07 -3.51 40.17
CA ILE A 607 1.29 -4.20 39.72
C ILE A 607 1.78 -3.67 38.36
N ARG A 608 0.87 -3.44 37.42
CA ARG A 608 1.21 -2.91 36.07
C ARG A 608 1.39 -1.39 36.01
N MET A 609 1.01 -0.66 37.06
CA MET A 609 0.97 0.81 37.07
C MET A 609 2.34 1.45 36.76
N PRO A 610 3.48 1.01 37.34
CA PRO A 610 4.78 1.60 37.05
C PRO A 610 5.15 1.56 35.56
N TYR A 611 4.88 0.43 34.89
CA TYR A 611 5.12 0.26 33.46
C TYR A 611 4.29 1.22 32.61
N ILE A 612 3.00 1.35 32.91
CA ILE A 612 2.07 2.22 32.18
C ILE A 612 2.49 3.69 32.31
N LEU A 613 2.90 4.12 33.52
CA LEU A 613 3.35 5.47 33.77
C LEU A 613 4.67 5.78 33.04
N SER A 614 5.62 4.83 32.99
CA SER A 614 6.86 4.96 32.21
C SER A 614 6.56 5.14 30.72
N TYR A 615 5.69 4.28 30.17
CA TYR A 615 5.29 4.33 28.77
C TYR A 615 4.61 5.65 28.38
N ILE A 616 3.70 6.17 29.23
CA ILE A 616 3.04 7.46 29.02
C ILE A 616 4.08 8.59 28.97
N LYS A 617 5.03 8.58 29.89
CA LYS A 617 6.10 9.60 29.97
C LYS A 617 6.97 9.59 28.71
N GLU A 618 7.50 8.44 28.33
CA GLU A 618 8.36 8.29 27.14
C GLU A 618 7.63 8.66 25.85
N THR A 619 6.39 8.19 25.68
CA THR A 619 5.57 8.49 24.49
C THR A 619 5.26 9.98 24.41
N HIS A 620 4.94 10.61 25.53
CA HIS A 620 4.70 12.05 25.58
C HIS A 620 5.95 12.84 25.20
N GLN A 621 7.13 12.45 25.68
CA GLN A 621 8.41 13.09 25.36
C GLN A 621 8.74 12.96 23.86
N LYS A 622 8.60 11.77 23.27
CA LYS A 622 8.80 11.54 21.83
C LYS A 622 7.86 12.41 20.98
N ASN A 623 6.58 12.47 21.37
CA ASN A 623 5.61 13.31 20.67
C ASN A 623 5.94 14.81 20.77
N GLN A 624 6.47 15.27 21.92
CA GLN A 624 6.94 16.65 22.05
C GLN A 624 8.16 16.92 21.15
N GLN A 625 9.12 16.01 21.07
CA GLN A 625 10.30 16.14 20.19
C GLN A 625 9.89 16.25 18.72
N LEU A 626 9.03 15.34 18.25
CA LEU A 626 8.51 15.37 16.88
C LEU A 626 7.75 16.67 16.57
N TYR A 627 7.00 17.20 17.53
CA TYR A 627 6.32 18.48 17.35
C TYR A 627 7.30 19.65 17.26
N GLN A 628 8.37 19.66 18.05
CA GLN A 628 9.42 20.67 17.96
C GLN A 628 10.16 20.61 16.61
N GLU A 629 10.45 19.40 16.10
CA GLU A 629 11.04 19.22 14.77
C GLU A 629 10.11 19.75 13.66
N LYS A 630 8.80 19.49 13.77
CA LYS A 630 7.80 20.02 12.83
C LYS A 630 7.71 21.55 12.85
N ILE A 631 7.75 22.18 14.02
CA ILE A 631 7.76 23.65 14.12
C ILE A 631 9.06 24.24 13.58
N LYS A 632 10.22 23.58 13.81
CA LYS A 632 11.49 24.01 13.22
C LYS A 632 11.47 23.96 11.70
N ALA A 633 10.87 22.91 11.12
CA ALA A 633 10.72 22.76 9.68
C ALA A 633 9.67 23.72 9.10
N ASN A 634 8.61 24.05 9.86
CA ASN A 634 7.59 25.01 9.45
C ASN A 634 7.03 25.81 10.66
N PRO A 635 7.51 27.05 10.88
CA PRO A 635 7.08 27.89 12.01
C PRO A 635 5.57 28.18 12.07
N SER A 636 4.85 28.12 10.94
CA SER A 636 3.40 28.34 10.88
C SER A 636 2.59 27.25 11.60
N LEU A 637 3.20 26.10 11.90
CA LEU A 637 2.55 25.01 12.64
C LEU A 637 2.57 25.22 14.17
N LYS A 638 3.17 26.31 14.66
CA LYS A 638 3.21 26.62 16.08
C LYS A 638 1.82 26.95 16.59
N LEU A 639 1.30 26.12 17.49
CA LEU A 639 0.02 26.35 18.17
C LEU A 639 0.05 27.70 18.92
N PRO A 640 -1.06 28.47 18.89
CA PRO A 640 -1.13 29.75 19.59
C PRO A 640 -1.09 29.55 21.12
N PRO A 641 -0.91 30.61 21.92
CA PRO A 641 -0.92 30.54 23.39
C PRO A 641 -2.20 29.89 23.92
N LEU A 642 -2.16 29.24 25.09
CA LEU A 642 -3.33 28.51 25.61
C LEU A 642 -4.51 29.44 25.91
N GLU A 643 -4.17 30.66 26.33
CA GLU A 643 -5.04 31.78 26.68
C GLU A 643 -5.80 32.33 25.46
N SER A 644 -5.31 32.08 24.25
CA SER A 644 -5.92 32.59 23.01
C SER A 644 -7.15 31.79 22.54
N TYR A 645 -7.43 30.66 23.19
CA TYR A 645 -8.53 29.77 22.81
C TYR A 645 -9.84 30.24 23.47
N PRO A 646 -10.98 30.25 22.74
CA PRO A 646 -12.26 30.72 23.28
C PRO A 646 -12.72 30.02 24.56
N ASP A 647 -12.38 28.74 24.73
CA ASP A 647 -12.76 27.92 25.89
C ASP A 647 -11.75 27.94 27.05
N TYR A 648 -10.74 28.83 27.02
CA TYR A 648 -9.66 28.83 28.03
C TYR A 648 -10.15 28.90 29.48
N ASN A 649 -11.09 29.81 29.77
CA ASN A 649 -11.62 30.03 31.12
C ASN A 649 -12.37 28.81 31.68
N GLU A 650 -12.94 27.97 30.82
CA GLU A 650 -13.54 26.70 31.23
C GLU A 650 -12.49 25.60 31.32
N ALA A 651 -11.55 25.58 30.37
CA ALA A 651 -10.51 24.58 30.28
C ALA A 651 -9.55 24.62 31.48
N ILE A 652 -9.22 25.82 32.01
CA ILE A 652 -8.29 25.96 33.14
C ILE A 652 -8.79 25.25 34.40
N LYS A 653 -10.12 25.13 34.58
CA LYS A 653 -10.75 24.39 35.69
C LYS A 653 -10.39 22.90 35.68
N ILE A 654 -9.95 22.35 34.54
CA ILE A 654 -9.48 20.96 34.43
C ILE A 654 -8.22 20.71 35.26
N LYS A 655 -7.43 21.74 35.55
CA LYS A 655 -6.28 21.61 36.45
C LYS A 655 -6.67 21.26 37.88
N GLU A 656 -7.92 21.55 38.27
CA GLU A 656 -8.48 21.16 39.56
C GLU A 656 -9.00 19.71 39.59
N HIS A 657 -9.06 19.04 38.45
CA HIS A 657 -9.51 17.64 38.40
C HIS A 657 -8.53 16.72 39.13
N LEU A 658 -9.06 15.69 39.77
CA LEU A 658 -8.28 14.65 40.47
C LEU A 658 -7.16 14.09 39.58
N SER A 659 -7.47 13.81 38.31
CA SER A 659 -6.50 13.29 37.34
C SER A 659 -5.35 14.24 37.07
N TYR A 660 -5.56 15.56 37.12
CA TYR A 660 -4.50 16.53 36.90
C TYR A 660 -3.59 16.60 38.14
N LYS A 661 -4.19 16.76 39.33
CA LYS A 661 -3.46 16.87 40.61
C LYS A 661 -2.64 15.62 40.94
N LEU A 662 -3.17 14.42 40.68
CA LEU A 662 -2.45 13.17 40.90
C LEU A 662 -1.22 13.05 39.99
N GLY A 663 -1.35 13.36 38.70
CA GLY A 663 -0.23 13.29 37.78
C GLY A 663 0.81 14.40 38.02
N GLU A 664 0.38 15.57 38.49
CA GLU A 664 1.31 16.62 38.93
C GLU A 664 2.11 16.18 40.17
N ALA A 665 1.47 15.57 41.16
CA ALA A 665 2.16 14.99 42.32
C ALA A 665 3.20 13.94 41.91
N LEU A 666 2.88 13.09 40.93
CA LEU A 666 3.83 12.11 40.37
C LEU A 666 5.01 12.79 39.65
N ILE A 667 4.75 13.80 38.81
CA ILE A 667 5.82 14.55 38.12
C ILE A 667 6.74 15.24 39.14
N ASN A 668 6.18 15.81 40.21
CA ASN A 668 6.96 16.46 41.27
C ASN A 668 7.80 15.45 42.07
N ALA A 669 7.26 14.25 42.32
CA ALA A 669 8.02 13.16 42.92
C ALA A 669 9.21 12.75 42.03
N ASP A 670 8.99 12.64 40.72
CA ASP A 670 9.99 12.28 39.73
C ASP A 670 11.11 13.31 39.58
N LYS A 671 10.81 14.61 39.81
CA LYS A 671 11.78 15.72 39.78
C LYS A 671 12.66 15.83 41.04
N SER A 672 12.35 15.10 42.11
CA SER A 672 13.13 15.20 43.36
C SER A 672 14.57 14.70 43.17
N LYS A 673 15.57 15.50 43.59
CA LYS A 673 16.97 15.05 43.65
C LYS A 673 17.03 13.83 44.57
N LEU A 674 17.50 12.70 44.05
CA LEU A 674 17.54 11.36 44.67
C LEU A 674 16.25 10.51 44.63
N LYS A 675 15.20 10.91 43.89
CA LYS A 675 13.92 10.15 43.76
C LYS A 675 13.19 9.87 45.10
N LEU A 676 13.61 10.48 46.21
CA LEU A 676 12.98 10.35 47.53
C LEU A 676 11.52 10.85 47.55
N GLY A 677 11.13 11.65 46.56
CA GLY A 677 9.74 12.07 46.35
C GLY A 677 8.77 10.90 46.15
N TYR A 678 9.22 9.74 45.66
CA TYR A 678 8.38 8.55 45.53
C TYR A 678 8.00 7.94 46.90
N LEU A 679 8.84 8.10 47.93
CA LEU A 679 8.56 7.62 49.30
C LEU A 679 7.35 8.33 49.92
N THR A 680 7.17 9.61 49.59
CA THR A 680 6.05 10.43 50.08
C THR A 680 4.87 10.51 49.11
N LEU A 681 5.04 9.99 47.89
CA LEU A 681 4.02 10.06 46.82
C LEU A 681 2.72 9.36 47.21
N TRP A 682 2.81 8.21 47.89
CA TRP A 682 1.63 7.48 48.36
C TRP A 682 0.77 8.34 49.29
N PHE A 683 1.39 8.97 50.30
CA PHE A 683 0.70 9.85 51.24
C PHE A 683 0.11 11.07 50.55
N LYS A 684 0.84 11.68 49.61
CA LYS A 684 0.35 12.81 48.80
C LYS A 684 -0.87 12.44 47.97
N CYS A 685 -0.83 11.30 47.27
CA CYS A 685 -1.98 10.82 46.48
C CYS A 685 -3.20 10.53 47.37
N LYS A 686 -2.98 9.99 48.57
CA LYS A 686 -4.05 9.74 49.55
C LYS A 686 -4.71 11.05 50.01
N ASN A 687 -3.92 12.07 50.33
CA ASN A 687 -4.42 13.39 50.74
C ASN A 687 -5.19 14.07 49.60
N ILE A 688 -4.62 14.11 48.38
CA ILE A 688 -5.29 14.67 47.19
C ILE A 688 -6.63 13.99 46.93
N THR A 689 -6.70 12.67 47.09
CA THR A 689 -7.93 11.89 46.89
C THR A 689 -8.96 12.17 47.99
N LYS A 690 -8.51 12.39 49.24
CA LYS A 690 -9.37 12.75 50.38
C LYS A 690 -9.95 14.16 50.20
N GLU A 691 -9.11 15.16 49.96
CA GLU A 691 -9.53 16.54 49.71
C GLU A 691 -10.51 16.65 48.54
N HIS A 692 -10.28 15.90 47.46
CA HIS A 692 -11.20 15.88 46.32
C HIS A 692 -12.58 15.30 46.67
N LYS A 693 -12.64 14.27 47.53
CA LYS A 693 -13.89 13.68 48.03
C LYS A 693 -14.63 14.64 48.97
N ASP A 694 -13.92 15.26 49.90
CA ASP A 694 -14.48 16.20 50.88
C ASP A 694 -15.09 17.43 50.16
N ASN A 695 -14.37 17.99 49.17
CA ASN A 695 -14.88 19.08 48.34
C ASN A 695 -16.10 18.68 47.49
N HIS A 696 -16.18 17.44 47.00
CA HIS A 696 -17.36 16.95 46.25
C HIS A 696 -18.58 16.67 47.15
N GLN A 697 -18.37 16.37 48.44
CA GLN A 697 -19.46 16.20 49.41
C GLN A 697 -20.02 17.56 49.88
N ILE A 698 -19.16 18.56 50.06
CA ILE A 698 -19.57 19.94 50.40
C ILE A 698 -20.42 20.56 49.27
N ILE A 699 -20.04 20.37 48.00
CA ILE A 699 -20.80 20.87 46.83
C ILE A 699 -22.19 20.20 46.70
N LYS A 700 -22.37 18.97 47.19
CA LYS A 700 -23.66 18.26 47.19
C LYS A 700 -24.57 18.58 48.38
N THR A 701 -24.06 19.28 49.39
CA THR A 701 -24.76 19.58 50.65
C THR A 701 -25.01 21.07 50.87
N THR A 702 -24.61 21.93 49.92
CA THR A 702 -24.97 23.34 49.91
C THR A 702 -26.19 23.52 48.98
N PRO A 703 -27.33 24.09 49.46
CA PRO A 703 -28.58 24.18 48.69
C PRO A 703 -28.46 24.91 47.35
#